data_AF-A0A182QNE9-F1
#
_entry.id   AF-A0A182QNE9-F1
#
_cell.length_a   1.000
_cell.length_b   1.000
_cell.length_c   1.000
_cell.angle_alpha   90.00
_cell.angle_beta   90.00
_cell.angle_gamma   90.00
#
_symmetry.space_group_name_H-M   'P 1'
#
loop_
_entity.id
_entity.type
_entity.pdbx_description
1 polymer ?
#
loop_
_entity_poly.entity_id
_entity_poly.type
_entity_poly.pdbx_seq_one_letter_code
_entity_poly.pdbx_strand_id
1 'polypeptide(L)'
;MSAKGDDESTGNSDKDWEIFDILCGEEKMPKHHAPHSPVHHHHHPPPSCNDHLAHSIDLATTLRSELAASTYKRDRLMAELSDVKSSLCAKENECESLRAQSARQTSLIGSLQQRLAAAEQREKTLHSRSETVVHTLHRDKCHLEDKIKELSGKLHRLQCELTKEEGLRDQARCQLQDLVRRLCLVLGVDVCDGAHLTPDCVLAKTGETVSEVQRLRAKLAGTCENLSSTESELLSTKAAASAEKTRLHTQIEALQSLSQGLEGRCRQAERDLQVTRDRLAECEVNGDKLREELRGFESRCCRLQNSYDRLQTERLQFLRTIATIVGVNEPCENNLRDKIRDLTNHNQALHDQQVSQLREQHHQEVAKHREHQEASACRLKGEEQHRMNLEERLEKACHELQHFRSEHTTLSEYLLRLSRALCWSECTEPPAPGSDTTILSETLLERAERLANHHEHHVHGTCDKSCWEAMNHHHHHHHHQHATSQHSHSASKLRRERSCTDLPLKESSTLYHMQRKVRVLKEQIQRRDLHLELLRRKIALLEDNARGKATLQTERDEAMHKARKNSKQAERTTQQLAEVKAQLAEVKLQLTEASEYKITALERARKCDELQARLCDLETERERLVSQLAAYKSRARSAVETSHDRRVRDEHAMSHLREELSRLKSQLADTNHRLSQLQVFRSSVAKLLHASDCTDSDILQKLQTVCSSHHGHHHHHHRHHSASNLSRRYDSSSPLGTGDLHVSRYDDMTTGGSGGGGGGGGGGGVGSGVGGGSQSIGCRPLSSSPVHNRRYIDSGFNDHDHHFDDDFDFHKKY
;
A
#
# COMPACT_ATOMS: atom_id res chain seq x y z
N MET A 1 -85.68 -55.87 48.73
CA MET A 1 -86.06 -56.86 49.77
C MET A 1 -87.58 -56.92 49.81
N SER A 2 -88.19 -58.07 50.13
CA SER A 2 -89.65 -58.25 50.10
C SER A 2 -90.09 -59.33 51.09
N ALA A 3 -91.06 -59.02 51.97
CA ALA A 3 -91.84 -59.98 52.77
C ALA A 3 -92.96 -59.27 53.59
N LYS A 4 -94.21 -59.76 53.46
CA LYS A 4 -95.35 -59.74 54.43
C LYS A 4 -95.86 -58.38 55.00
N GLY A 5 -97.12 -58.26 55.43
CA GLY A 5 -98.27 -59.17 55.33
C GLY A 5 -99.34 -58.91 56.41
N ASP A 6 -100.62 -59.18 56.06
CA ASP A 6 -101.73 -59.67 56.93
C ASP A 6 -102.28 -58.73 58.06
N ASP A 7 -103.54 -58.77 58.54
CA ASP A 7 -104.89 -59.10 58.01
C ASP A 7 -105.98 -58.64 59.06
N GLU A 8 -107.25 -59.03 58.92
CA GLU A 8 -108.36 -59.07 59.92
C GLU A 8 -109.10 -57.76 60.34
N SER A 9 -110.38 -57.78 60.78
CA SER A 9 -111.51 -58.71 60.51
C SER A 9 -112.91 -58.12 60.89
N THR A 10 -113.92 -58.51 60.09
CA THR A 10 -115.35 -58.87 60.40
C THR A 10 -116.24 -58.15 61.46
N GLY A 11 -117.57 -58.19 61.24
CA GLY A 11 -118.58 -57.76 62.23
C GLY A 11 -120.05 -57.86 61.79
N ASN A 12 -120.55 -59.07 61.47
CA ASN A 12 -121.98 -59.36 61.28
C ASN A 12 -122.22 -60.88 61.46
N SER A 13 -123.14 -61.31 62.33
CA SER A 13 -123.36 -62.75 62.59
C SER A 13 -124.82 -63.10 62.92
N ASP A 14 -125.25 -64.31 62.56
CA ASP A 14 -126.65 -64.71 62.69
C ASP A 14 -127.13 -64.94 64.14
N LYS A 15 -126.22 -64.89 65.13
CA LYS A 15 -126.56 -65.06 66.56
C LYS A 15 -127.34 -63.89 67.15
N ASP A 16 -127.23 -62.69 66.56
CA ASP A 16 -127.98 -61.52 67.02
C ASP A 16 -129.49 -61.65 66.73
N TRP A 17 -129.91 -62.62 65.89
CA TRP A 17 -131.31 -62.93 65.61
C TRP A 17 -131.96 -63.88 66.62
N GLU A 18 -131.20 -64.71 67.36
CA GLU A 18 -131.77 -65.71 68.29
C GLU A 18 -132.49 -65.09 69.51
N ILE A 19 -132.31 -63.79 69.78
CA ILE A 19 -132.84 -63.13 70.98
C ILE A 19 -134.25 -62.55 70.76
N PHE A 20 -134.67 -62.25 69.53
CA PHE A 20 -135.97 -61.59 69.30
C PHE A 20 -137.18 -62.54 69.36
N ASP A 21 -137.02 -63.79 68.90
CA ASP A 21 -138.08 -64.82 68.92
C ASP A 21 -138.47 -65.27 70.34
N ILE A 22 -137.71 -64.90 71.38
CA ILE A 22 -137.91 -65.33 72.77
C ILE A 22 -139.16 -64.70 73.43
N LEU A 23 -139.66 -63.55 72.94
CA LEU A 23 -140.56 -62.69 73.74
C LEU A 23 -142.04 -62.62 73.34
N CYS A 24 -142.46 -63.10 72.15
CA CYS A 24 -143.84 -62.91 71.65
C CYS A 24 -144.51 -64.19 71.08
N GLY A 25 -144.15 -65.37 71.58
CA GLY A 25 -144.88 -66.62 71.33
C GLY A 25 -146.16 -66.74 72.18
N GLU A 26 -147.22 -67.31 71.60
CA GLU A 26 -148.59 -67.34 72.15
C GLU A 26 -148.76 -67.93 73.58
N GLU A 27 -149.71 -67.39 74.35
CA GLU A 27 -150.54 -68.21 75.26
C GLU A 27 -152.06 -67.95 75.13
N LYS A 28 -152.73 -68.91 74.46
CA LYS A 28 -153.88 -69.67 74.99
C LYS A 28 -155.18 -68.92 75.38
N MET A 29 -156.12 -68.94 74.43
CA MET A 29 -157.45 -69.58 74.59
C MET A 29 -157.55 -70.55 75.80
N PRO A 30 -158.68 -70.68 76.52
CA PRO A 30 -159.90 -71.21 75.86
C PRO A 30 -161.30 -71.00 76.51
N LYS A 31 -162.36 -71.39 75.76
CA LYS A 31 -163.63 -72.01 76.25
C LYS A 31 -164.60 -71.11 77.09
N HIS A 32 -165.89 -71.44 77.30
CA HIS A 32 -166.72 -72.63 77.00
C HIS A 32 -168.22 -72.25 76.73
N HIS A 33 -168.90 -73.06 75.90
CA HIS A 33 -170.33 -73.46 75.97
C HIS A 33 -171.52 -72.46 75.90
N ALA A 34 -172.34 -72.67 74.85
CA ALA A 34 -173.82 -72.65 74.88
C ALA A 34 -174.37 -73.93 75.59
N PRO A 35 -175.70 -74.20 75.80
CA PRO A 35 -176.88 -73.69 75.08
C PRO A 35 -178.18 -73.51 75.95
N HIS A 36 -179.36 -73.70 75.32
CA HIS A 36 -180.71 -74.02 75.86
C HIS A 36 -181.83 -72.94 75.90
N SER A 37 -182.88 -73.24 75.09
CA SER A 37 -184.33 -73.00 75.30
C SER A 37 -184.89 -74.02 76.34
N PRO A 38 -186.17 -74.11 76.78
CA PRO A 38 -187.43 -73.62 76.18
C PRO A 38 -188.55 -73.21 77.21
N VAL A 39 -189.84 -73.35 76.83
CA VAL A 39 -191.06 -73.48 77.69
C VAL A 39 -191.64 -72.18 78.32
N HIS A 40 -192.95 -71.99 78.56
CA HIS A 40 -194.23 -72.32 77.87
C HIS A 40 -195.42 -71.81 78.75
N HIS A 41 -196.41 -71.10 78.19
CA HIS A 41 -197.82 -70.96 78.69
C HIS A 41 -198.05 -70.58 80.20
N HIS A 42 -199.25 -70.50 80.82
CA HIS A 42 -200.70 -70.55 80.46
C HIS A 42 -201.40 -69.26 81.02
N HIS A 43 -202.64 -68.82 80.73
CA HIS A 43 -203.92 -69.35 80.21
C HIS A 43 -204.97 -69.78 81.29
N HIS A 44 -206.02 -68.95 81.47
CA HIS A 44 -207.38 -69.24 81.99
C HIS A 44 -207.56 -69.63 83.52
N PRO A 45 -208.72 -70.13 84.01
CA PRO A 45 -209.71 -69.35 84.81
C PRO A 45 -210.17 -70.14 86.09
N PRO A 46 -211.46 -70.26 86.53
CA PRO A 46 -212.66 -69.39 86.64
C PRO A 46 -213.03 -69.23 88.16
N PRO A 47 -214.29 -69.20 88.70
CA PRO A 47 -215.65 -68.90 88.18
C PRO A 47 -216.54 -67.96 89.05
N SER A 48 -217.78 -67.75 88.57
CA SER A 48 -219.05 -67.58 89.34
C SER A 48 -219.57 -66.22 89.87
N CYS A 49 -220.79 -65.93 89.42
CA CYS A 49 -221.96 -65.40 90.15
C CYS A 49 -221.99 -63.98 90.76
N ASN A 50 -222.80 -63.14 90.09
CA ASN A 50 -223.84 -62.22 90.61
C ASN A 50 -223.52 -61.06 91.57
N ASP A 51 -224.32 -59.99 91.40
CA ASP A 51 -224.60 -58.85 92.30
C ASP A 51 -223.38 -58.00 92.73
N HIS A 52 -223.30 -56.67 92.55
CA HIS A 52 -224.35 -55.64 92.60
C HIS A 52 -224.14 -54.45 91.61
N LEU A 53 -223.56 -54.69 90.42
CA LEU A 53 -223.61 -53.81 89.22
C LEU A 53 -222.94 -52.40 89.26
N ALA A 54 -222.68 -51.77 90.42
CA ALA A 54 -222.46 -50.32 90.51
C ALA A 54 -221.05 -49.79 90.89
N HIS A 55 -220.05 -50.64 91.17
CA HIS A 55 -218.76 -50.20 91.78
C HIS A 55 -217.46 -50.68 91.11
N SER A 56 -217.50 -51.45 90.02
CA SER A 56 -216.28 -52.05 89.43
C SER A 56 -215.58 -51.23 88.33
N ILE A 57 -216.20 -50.14 87.84
CA ILE A 57 -215.75 -49.45 86.63
C ILE A 57 -214.49 -48.59 86.84
N ASP A 58 -214.38 -47.87 87.97
CA ASP A 58 -213.30 -46.89 88.22
C ASP A 58 -211.91 -47.50 88.43
N LEU A 59 -211.81 -48.76 88.87
CA LEU A 59 -210.51 -49.41 89.06
C LEU A 59 -209.88 -49.82 87.70
N ALA A 60 -210.73 -50.16 86.73
CA ALA A 60 -210.30 -50.69 85.43
C ALA A 60 -209.86 -49.61 84.42
N THR A 61 -210.09 -48.33 84.70
CA THR A 61 -209.55 -47.19 83.94
C THR A 61 -208.14 -46.83 84.41
N THR A 62 -207.93 -46.73 85.73
CA THR A 62 -206.66 -46.36 86.36
C THR A 62 -205.50 -47.29 85.94
N LEU A 63 -205.70 -48.61 86.01
CA LEU A 63 -204.66 -49.58 85.61
C LEU A 63 -204.28 -49.51 84.11
N ARG A 64 -205.15 -48.95 83.24
CA ARG A 64 -204.83 -48.77 81.81
C ARG A 64 -203.98 -47.54 81.55
N SER A 65 -204.13 -46.47 82.33
CA SER A 65 -203.29 -45.27 82.15
C SER A 65 -201.86 -45.52 82.64
N GLU A 66 -201.67 -46.25 83.73
CA GLU A 66 -200.35 -46.66 84.23
C GLU A 66 -199.62 -47.59 83.24
N LEU A 67 -200.35 -48.54 82.63
CA LEU A 67 -199.81 -49.42 81.59
C LEU A 67 -199.38 -48.61 80.35
N ALA A 68 -200.18 -47.65 79.90
CA ALA A 68 -199.85 -46.78 78.77
C ALA A 68 -198.61 -45.91 79.07
N ALA A 69 -198.54 -45.29 80.25
CA ALA A 69 -197.39 -44.49 80.68
C ALA A 69 -196.10 -45.31 80.76
N SER A 70 -196.18 -46.53 81.29
CA SER A 70 -195.06 -47.48 81.34
C SER A 70 -194.60 -47.92 79.95
N THR A 71 -195.55 -48.13 79.04
CA THR A 71 -195.29 -48.49 77.64
C THR A 71 -194.55 -47.37 76.91
N TYR A 72 -195.03 -46.13 77.01
CA TYR A 72 -194.35 -44.96 76.42
C TYR A 72 -192.94 -44.76 76.98
N LYS A 73 -192.75 -44.93 78.30
CA LYS A 73 -191.43 -44.80 78.94
C LYS A 73 -190.45 -45.87 78.43
N ARG A 74 -190.91 -47.10 78.21
CA ARG A 74 -190.12 -48.18 77.60
C ARG A 74 -189.71 -47.83 76.16
N ASP A 75 -190.65 -47.40 75.31
CA ASP A 75 -190.34 -47.07 73.91
C ASP A 75 -189.42 -45.86 73.78
N ARG A 76 -189.58 -44.83 74.62
CA ARG A 76 -188.66 -43.70 74.70
C ARG A 76 -187.25 -44.14 75.10
N LEU A 77 -187.09 -44.95 76.16
CA LEU A 77 -185.78 -45.44 76.59
C LEU A 77 -185.13 -46.35 75.54
N MET A 78 -185.92 -47.09 74.75
CA MET A 78 -185.41 -47.88 73.61
C MET A 78 -184.88 -47.00 72.47
N ALA A 79 -185.52 -45.86 72.19
CA ALA A 79 -185.02 -44.87 71.23
C ALA A 79 -183.72 -44.22 71.73
N GLU A 80 -183.70 -43.72 72.98
CA GLU A 80 -182.51 -43.12 73.61
C GLU A 80 -181.32 -44.12 73.62
N LEU A 81 -181.57 -45.40 73.88
CA LEU A 81 -180.55 -46.47 73.80
C LEU A 81 -180.03 -46.70 72.37
N SER A 82 -180.90 -46.56 71.36
CA SER A 82 -180.53 -46.70 69.95
C SER A 82 -179.62 -45.56 69.49
N ASP A 83 -179.94 -44.33 69.88
CA ASP A 83 -179.16 -43.13 69.54
C ASP A 83 -177.80 -43.10 70.25
N VAL A 84 -177.74 -43.56 71.50
CA VAL A 84 -176.46 -43.75 72.22
C VAL A 84 -175.58 -44.80 71.53
N LYS A 85 -176.17 -45.90 71.02
CA LYS A 85 -175.42 -46.95 70.30
C LYS A 85 -174.89 -46.47 68.95
N SER A 86 -175.67 -45.72 68.17
CA SER A 86 -175.21 -45.17 66.89
C SER A 86 -174.11 -44.11 67.09
N SER A 87 -174.25 -43.26 68.12
CA SER A 87 -173.24 -42.29 68.52
C SER A 87 -171.93 -42.93 68.98
N LEU A 88 -172.00 -44.01 69.78
CA LEU A 88 -170.82 -44.76 70.22
C LEU A 88 -170.06 -45.38 69.04
N CYS A 89 -170.77 -46.06 68.14
CA CYS A 89 -170.20 -46.65 66.93
C CYS A 89 -169.52 -45.58 66.05
N ALA A 90 -170.13 -44.40 65.88
CA ALA A 90 -169.51 -43.29 65.15
C ALA A 90 -168.19 -42.82 65.81
N LYS A 91 -168.12 -42.80 67.15
CA LYS A 91 -166.91 -42.44 67.91
C LYS A 91 -165.83 -43.53 67.88
N GLU A 92 -166.20 -44.80 67.85
CA GLU A 92 -165.25 -45.92 67.67
C GLU A 92 -164.58 -45.85 66.28
N ASN A 93 -165.35 -45.62 65.22
CA ASN A 93 -164.83 -45.41 63.86
C ASN A 93 -163.88 -44.18 63.77
N GLU A 94 -164.20 -43.08 64.45
CA GLU A 94 -163.32 -41.90 64.54
C GLU A 94 -162.00 -42.23 65.24
N CYS A 95 -162.05 -43.00 66.33
CA CYS A 95 -160.85 -43.44 67.05
C CYS A 95 -159.98 -44.38 66.21
N GLU A 96 -160.57 -45.28 65.42
CA GLU A 96 -159.81 -46.12 64.49
C GLU A 96 -159.15 -45.32 63.36
N SER A 97 -159.86 -44.35 62.79
CA SER A 97 -159.29 -43.43 61.80
C SER A 97 -158.08 -42.67 62.35
N LEU A 98 -158.17 -42.18 63.59
CA LEU A 98 -157.08 -41.49 64.29
C LEU A 98 -155.90 -42.43 64.62
N ARG A 99 -156.14 -43.69 65.04
CA ARG A 99 -155.07 -44.69 65.21
C ARG A 99 -154.35 -44.97 63.88
N ALA A 100 -155.11 -45.15 62.80
CA ALA A 100 -154.55 -45.37 61.46
C ALA A 100 -153.78 -44.15 60.94
N GLN A 101 -154.23 -42.93 61.25
CA GLN A 101 -153.51 -41.70 60.94
C GLN A 101 -152.20 -41.59 61.74
N SER A 102 -152.23 -41.88 63.04
CA SER A 102 -151.05 -41.92 63.90
C SER A 102 -150.02 -42.94 63.41
N ALA A 103 -150.43 -44.17 63.09
CA ALA A 103 -149.54 -45.19 62.54
C ALA A 103 -148.88 -44.75 61.21
N ARG A 104 -149.64 -44.11 60.31
CA ARG A 104 -149.10 -43.51 59.07
C ARG A 104 -148.10 -42.38 59.36
N GLN A 105 -148.37 -41.53 60.35
CA GLN A 105 -147.45 -40.46 60.76
C GLN A 105 -146.15 -41.02 61.37
N THR A 106 -146.23 -42.01 62.26
CA THR A 106 -145.06 -42.69 62.84
C THR A 106 -144.20 -43.37 61.76
N SER A 107 -144.82 -44.05 60.80
CA SER A 107 -144.12 -44.65 59.65
C SER A 107 -143.42 -43.59 58.77
N LEU A 108 -144.10 -42.48 58.48
CA LEU A 108 -143.51 -41.36 57.74
C LEU A 108 -142.34 -40.71 58.50
N ILE A 109 -142.49 -40.50 59.82
CA ILE A 109 -141.43 -39.96 60.69
C ILE A 109 -140.21 -40.89 60.70
N GLY A 110 -140.40 -42.21 60.87
CA GLY A 110 -139.31 -43.18 60.80
C GLY A 110 -138.61 -43.18 59.44
N SER A 111 -139.37 -43.11 58.34
CA SER A 111 -138.81 -43.00 56.98
C SER A 111 -138.01 -41.69 56.78
N LEU A 112 -138.50 -40.57 57.30
CA LEU A 112 -137.79 -39.28 57.25
C LEU A 112 -136.53 -39.28 58.13
N GLN A 113 -136.57 -39.87 59.32
CA GLN A 113 -135.42 -40.05 60.20
C GLN A 113 -134.35 -40.95 59.57
N GLN A 114 -134.74 -42.08 58.99
CA GLN A 114 -133.81 -42.97 58.28
C GLN A 114 -133.21 -42.28 57.04
N ARG A 115 -134.00 -41.50 56.30
CA ARG A 115 -133.50 -40.68 55.18
C ARG A 115 -132.55 -39.57 55.63
N LEU A 116 -132.80 -38.94 56.78
CA LEU A 116 -131.94 -37.92 57.38
C LEU A 116 -130.61 -38.53 57.82
N ALA A 117 -130.62 -39.62 58.60
CA ALA A 117 -129.40 -40.32 58.99
C ALA A 117 -128.59 -40.81 57.77
N ALA A 118 -129.26 -41.29 56.73
CA ALA A 118 -128.61 -41.66 55.47
C ALA A 118 -128.11 -40.43 54.66
N ALA A 119 -128.66 -39.23 54.86
CA ALA A 119 -128.14 -37.99 54.27
C ALA A 119 -126.90 -37.51 55.05
N GLU A 120 -126.98 -37.45 56.38
CA GLU A 120 -125.85 -37.11 57.26
C GLU A 120 -124.66 -38.06 57.07
N GLN A 121 -124.89 -39.36 56.88
CA GLN A 121 -123.80 -40.31 56.64
C GLN A 121 -123.16 -40.15 55.25
N ARG A 122 -123.94 -39.73 54.24
CA ARG A 122 -123.39 -39.30 52.94
C ARG A 122 -122.61 -38.00 53.07
N GLU A 123 -123.07 -37.05 53.90
CA GLU A 123 -122.35 -35.81 54.16
C GLU A 123 -121.03 -36.07 54.88
N LYS A 124 -121.02 -36.87 55.97
CA LYS A 124 -119.82 -37.26 56.72
C LYS A 124 -118.78 -37.97 55.83
N THR A 125 -119.23 -38.88 54.96
CA THR A 125 -118.33 -39.57 54.00
C THR A 125 -117.85 -38.66 52.87
N LEU A 126 -118.67 -37.74 52.36
CA LEU A 126 -118.24 -36.69 51.42
C LEU A 126 -117.26 -35.70 52.07
N HIS A 127 -117.46 -35.35 53.34
CA HIS A 127 -116.59 -34.45 54.11
C HIS A 127 -115.21 -35.08 54.29
N SER A 128 -115.12 -36.30 54.82
CA SER A 128 -113.86 -37.04 54.97
C SER A 128 -113.13 -37.24 53.62
N ARG A 129 -113.87 -37.49 52.53
CA ARG A 129 -113.28 -37.54 51.18
C ARG A 129 -112.79 -36.17 50.70
N SER A 130 -113.49 -35.09 51.04
CA SER A 130 -113.05 -33.72 50.77
C SER A 130 -111.79 -33.37 51.55
N GLU A 131 -111.74 -33.69 52.84
CA GLU A 131 -110.58 -33.47 53.70
C GLU A 131 -109.34 -34.22 53.19
N THR A 132 -109.47 -35.49 52.81
CA THR A 132 -108.34 -36.28 52.28
C THR A 132 -107.83 -35.73 50.94
N VAL A 133 -108.71 -35.24 50.06
CA VAL A 133 -108.31 -34.51 48.84
C VAL A 133 -107.61 -33.19 49.18
N VAL A 134 -108.15 -32.40 50.13
CA VAL A 134 -107.54 -31.13 50.58
C VAL A 134 -106.16 -31.35 51.20
N HIS A 135 -105.99 -32.38 52.03
CA HIS A 135 -104.69 -32.74 52.62
C HIS A 135 -103.67 -33.16 51.55
N THR A 136 -104.10 -33.91 50.54
CA THR A 136 -103.26 -34.31 49.41
C THR A 136 -102.83 -33.08 48.60
N LEU A 137 -103.78 -32.24 48.19
CA LEU A 137 -103.50 -31.00 47.47
C LEU A 137 -102.63 -30.02 48.28
N HIS A 138 -102.77 -29.98 49.61
CA HIS A 138 -101.92 -29.15 50.47
C HIS A 138 -100.49 -29.69 50.54
N ARG A 139 -100.31 -31.00 50.63
CA ARG A 139 -98.99 -31.66 50.57
C ARG A 139 -98.31 -31.41 49.22
N ASP A 140 -99.04 -31.57 48.13
CA ASP A 140 -98.53 -31.35 46.77
C ASP A 140 -98.21 -29.86 46.54
N LYS A 141 -99.05 -28.94 47.03
CA LYS A 141 -98.78 -27.50 47.06
C LYS A 141 -97.46 -27.20 47.79
N CYS A 142 -97.26 -27.70 49.00
CA CYS A 142 -96.02 -27.47 49.75
C CYS A 142 -94.80 -28.06 49.03
N HIS A 143 -94.92 -29.24 48.43
CA HIS A 143 -93.85 -29.84 47.62
C HIS A 143 -93.50 -28.98 46.40
N LEU A 144 -94.50 -28.43 45.70
CA LEU A 144 -94.30 -27.50 44.59
C LEU A 144 -93.73 -26.15 45.04
N GLU A 145 -94.16 -25.61 46.17
CA GLU A 145 -93.60 -24.38 46.76
C GLU A 145 -92.12 -24.56 47.13
N ASP A 146 -91.73 -25.69 47.72
CA ASP A 146 -90.33 -26.01 48.01
C ASP A 146 -89.52 -26.27 46.73
N LYS A 147 -90.14 -26.88 45.71
CA LYS A 147 -89.48 -27.06 44.40
C LYS A 147 -89.27 -25.74 43.68
N ILE A 148 -90.21 -24.80 43.78
CA ILE A 148 -90.06 -23.43 43.27
C ILE A 148 -88.91 -22.73 44.01
N LYS A 149 -88.83 -22.80 45.35
CA LYS A 149 -87.69 -22.25 46.13
C LYS A 149 -86.35 -22.84 45.67
N GLU A 150 -86.27 -24.16 45.46
CA GLU A 150 -85.07 -24.83 44.96
C GLU A 150 -84.66 -24.31 43.56
N LEU A 151 -85.62 -24.19 42.65
CA LEU A 151 -85.39 -23.72 41.28
C LEU A 151 -85.04 -22.22 41.22
N SER A 152 -85.68 -21.37 42.02
CA SER A 152 -85.31 -19.97 42.18
C SER A 152 -83.90 -19.81 42.76
N GLY A 153 -83.54 -20.64 43.75
CA GLY A 153 -82.18 -20.67 44.30
C GLY A 153 -81.13 -21.11 43.27
N LYS A 154 -81.46 -22.07 42.40
CA LYS A 154 -80.60 -22.49 41.28
C LYS A 154 -80.46 -21.41 40.22
N LEU A 155 -81.56 -20.78 39.79
CA LEU A 155 -81.55 -19.65 38.85
C LEU A 155 -80.67 -18.50 39.37
N HIS A 156 -80.82 -18.12 40.63
CA HIS A 156 -80.03 -17.03 41.20
C HIS A 156 -78.53 -17.37 41.25
N ARG A 157 -78.16 -18.61 41.61
CA ARG A 157 -76.75 -19.06 41.54
C ARG A 157 -76.18 -18.99 40.13
N LEU A 158 -76.90 -19.55 39.14
CA LEU A 158 -76.49 -19.51 37.74
C LEU A 158 -76.36 -18.07 37.21
N GLN A 159 -77.21 -17.15 37.67
CA GLN A 159 -77.11 -15.72 37.32
C GLN A 159 -75.90 -15.04 37.99
N CYS A 160 -75.57 -15.41 39.24
CA CYS A 160 -74.35 -14.98 39.93
C CYS A 160 -73.07 -15.64 39.38
N GLU A 161 -73.17 -16.77 38.69
CA GLU A 161 -72.05 -17.43 37.99
C GLU A 161 -71.84 -16.79 36.61
N LEU A 162 -72.92 -16.63 35.82
CA LEU A 162 -72.89 -15.92 34.55
C LEU A 162 -72.29 -14.52 34.68
N THR A 163 -72.76 -13.71 35.63
CA THR A 163 -72.24 -12.34 35.84
C THR A 163 -70.76 -12.29 36.27
N LYS A 164 -70.23 -13.36 36.89
CA LYS A 164 -68.78 -13.48 37.15
C LYS A 164 -68.01 -13.83 35.87
N GLU A 165 -68.48 -14.80 35.10
CA GLU A 165 -67.86 -15.20 33.83
C GLU A 165 -67.87 -14.06 32.80
N GLU A 166 -68.94 -13.27 32.74
CA GLU A 166 -68.97 -12.06 31.91
C GLU A 166 -67.95 -11.01 32.38
N GLY A 167 -67.80 -10.82 33.69
CA GLY A 167 -66.76 -9.95 34.26
C GLY A 167 -65.33 -10.44 33.96
N LEU A 168 -65.07 -11.74 34.04
CA LEU A 168 -63.79 -12.35 33.68
C LEU A 168 -63.49 -12.23 32.17
N ARG A 169 -64.50 -12.48 31.32
CA ARG A 169 -64.43 -12.31 29.87
C ARG A 169 -64.08 -10.87 29.48
N ASP A 170 -64.76 -9.90 30.07
CA ASP A 170 -64.51 -8.49 29.77
C ASP A 170 -63.18 -7.99 30.37
N GLN A 171 -62.76 -8.50 31.53
CA GLN A 171 -61.42 -8.28 32.07
C GLN A 171 -60.33 -8.80 31.12
N ALA A 172 -60.45 -10.04 30.63
CA ALA A 172 -59.50 -10.62 29.67
C ALA A 172 -59.48 -9.85 28.34
N ARG A 173 -60.64 -9.40 27.86
CA ARG A 173 -60.77 -8.54 26.67
C ARG A 173 -60.04 -7.21 26.84
N CYS A 174 -60.20 -6.54 27.98
CA CYS A 174 -59.46 -5.31 28.30
C CYS A 174 -57.95 -5.54 28.39
N GLN A 175 -57.51 -6.62 29.04
CA GLN A 175 -56.09 -6.99 29.11
C GLN A 175 -55.47 -7.22 27.72
N LEU A 176 -56.18 -7.91 26.82
CA LEU A 176 -55.75 -8.12 25.44
C LEU A 176 -55.68 -6.81 24.66
N GLN A 177 -56.66 -5.92 24.81
CA GLN A 177 -56.64 -4.60 24.16
C GLN A 177 -55.48 -3.73 24.65
N ASP A 178 -55.18 -3.74 25.94
CA ASP A 178 -54.05 -2.98 26.50
C ASP A 178 -52.69 -3.59 26.08
N LEU A 179 -52.61 -4.92 25.95
CA LEU A 179 -51.43 -5.60 25.38
C LEU A 179 -51.21 -5.20 23.91
N VAL A 180 -52.25 -5.27 23.06
CA VAL A 180 -52.20 -4.83 21.66
C VAL A 180 -51.78 -3.36 21.57
N ARG A 181 -52.40 -2.48 22.35
CA ARG A 181 -52.05 -1.04 22.39
C ARG A 181 -50.60 -0.79 22.80
N ARG A 182 -50.07 -1.53 23.79
CA ARG A 182 -48.66 -1.46 24.20
C ARG A 182 -47.71 -1.98 23.11
N LEU A 183 -48.09 -3.04 22.40
CA LEU A 183 -47.30 -3.56 21.27
C LEU A 183 -47.31 -2.60 20.07
N CYS A 184 -48.44 -1.97 19.74
CA CYS A 184 -48.52 -0.89 18.74
C CYS A 184 -47.54 0.25 19.07
N LEU A 185 -47.50 0.70 20.33
CA LEU A 185 -46.57 1.75 20.78
C LEU A 185 -45.09 1.32 20.66
N VAL A 186 -44.75 0.08 21.01
CA VAL A 186 -43.37 -0.44 20.88
C VAL A 186 -42.95 -0.61 19.42
N LEU A 187 -43.89 -0.95 18.53
CA LEU A 187 -43.66 -1.14 17.09
C LEU A 187 -43.74 0.16 16.26
N GLY A 188 -44.00 1.31 16.90
CA GLY A 188 -44.15 2.59 16.20
C GLY A 188 -45.36 2.63 15.25
N VAL A 189 -46.44 1.94 15.58
CA VAL A 189 -47.71 2.02 14.84
C VAL A 189 -48.45 3.29 15.30
N ASP A 190 -48.45 4.32 14.46
CA ASP A 190 -49.18 5.56 14.73
C ASP A 190 -50.69 5.29 14.86
N VAL A 191 -51.20 5.51 16.07
CA VAL A 191 -52.61 5.30 16.42
C VAL A 191 -53.41 6.55 16.07
N CYS A 192 -53.79 6.69 14.81
CA CYS A 192 -54.75 7.72 14.39
C CYS A 192 -56.10 7.52 15.11
N ASP A 193 -56.64 8.59 15.69
CA ASP A 193 -57.88 8.58 16.47
C ASP A 193 -59.08 8.04 15.65
N GLY A 194 -59.41 6.76 15.86
CA GLY A 194 -60.49 6.05 15.16
C GLY A 194 -60.12 4.67 14.62
N ALA A 195 -58.83 4.33 14.53
CA ALA A 195 -58.41 3.00 14.08
C ALA A 195 -58.65 1.94 15.17
N HIS A 196 -59.43 0.89 14.87
CA HIS A 196 -59.53 -0.29 15.72
C HIS A 196 -58.22 -1.09 15.67
N LEU A 197 -57.40 -0.99 16.72
CA LEU A 197 -56.16 -1.76 16.84
C LEU A 197 -56.46 -3.25 17.00
N THR A 198 -56.16 -4.05 15.96
CA THR A 198 -56.27 -5.51 15.99
C THR A 198 -54.90 -6.16 16.29
N PRO A 199 -54.88 -7.41 16.78
CA PRO A 199 -53.65 -8.21 16.84
C PRO A 199 -52.96 -8.36 15.48
N ASP A 200 -53.73 -8.41 14.39
CA ASP A 200 -53.19 -8.59 13.04
C ASP A 200 -52.36 -7.39 12.57
N CYS A 201 -52.73 -6.16 12.95
CA CYS A 201 -51.89 -4.97 12.70
C CYS A 201 -50.54 -5.04 13.43
N VAL A 202 -50.53 -5.57 14.66
CA VAL A 202 -49.31 -5.81 15.45
C VAL A 202 -48.46 -6.90 14.79
N LEU A 203 -49.07 -8.01 14.37
CA LEU A 203 -48.37 -9.12 13.71
C LEU A 203 -47.79 -8.70 12.35
N ALA A 204 -48.54 -7.96 11.53
CA ALA A 204 -48.07 -7.41 10.26
C ALA A 204 -46.86 -6.49 10.45
N LYS A 205 -46.92 -5.53 11.38
CA LYS A 205 -45.79 -4.62 11.67
C LYS A 205 -44.59 -5.35 12.27
N THR A 206 -44.82 -6.42 13.04
CA THR A 206 -43.75 -7.31 13.52
C THR A 206 -43.10 -8.05 12.35
N GLY A 207 -43.88 -8.55 11.39
CA GLY A 207 -43.38 -9.20 10.17
C GLY A 207 -42.55 -8.26 9.29
N GLU A 208 -43.02 -7.03 9.06
CA GLU A 208 -42.27 -5.97 8.37
C GLU A 208 -40.93 -5.68 9.05
N THR A 209 -40.93 -5.44 10.37
CA THR A 209 -39.72 -5.08 11.12
C THR A 209 -38.73 -6.23 11.21
N VAL A 210 -39.18 -7.49 11.35
CA VAL A 210 -38.32 -8.68 11.25
C VAL A 210 -37.70 -8.80 9.85
N SER A 211 -38.49 -8.59 8.79
CA SER A 211 -38.00 -8.64 7.41
C SER A 211 -36.96 -7.56 7.13
N GLU A 212 -37.19 -6.34 7.62
CA GLU A 212 -36.25 -5.22 7.53
C GLU A 212 -34.96 -5.51 8.32
N VAL A 213 -35.05 -6.07 9.53
CA VAL A 213 -33.87 -6.50 10.31
C VAL A 213 -33.07 -7.59 9.58
N GLN A 214 -33.72 -8.55 8.93
CA GLN A 214 -33.03 -9.54 8.10
C GLN A 214 -32.33 -8.89 6.89
N ARG A 215 -33.01 -7.98 6.19
CA ARG A 215 -32.43 -7.22 5.06
C ARG A 215 -31.24 -6.36 5.49
N LEU A 216 -31.31 -5.70 6.64
CA LEU A 216 -30.23 -4.92 7.22
C LEU A 216 -29.05 -5.80 7.66
N ARG A 217 -29.30 -7.00 8.22
CA ARG A 217 -28.24 -7.98 8.51
C ARG A 217 -27.53 -8.47 7.24
N ALA A 218 -28.27 -8.80 6.18
CA ALA A 218 -27.70 -9.19 4.90
C ALA A 218 -26.86 -8.06 4.28
N LYS A 219 -27.35 -6.81 4.34
CA LYS A 219 -26.60 -5.63 3.90
C LYS A 219 -25.33 -5.41 4.74
N LEU A 220 -25.40 -5.59 6.06
CA LEU A 220 -24.27 -5.49 6.97
C LEU A 220 -23.18 -6.52 6.63
N ALA A 221 -23.57 -7.79 6.46
CA ALA A 221 -22.65 -8.86 6.05
C ALA A 221 -21.92 -8.52 4.75
N GLY A 222 -22.65 -8.13 3.70
CA GLY A 222 -22.05 -7.70 2.43
C GLY A 222 -21.15 -6.46 2.56
N THR A 223 -21.43 -5.53 3.48
CA THR A 223 -20.49 -4.42 3.75
C THR A 223 -19.24 -4.86 4.50
N CYS A 224 -19.32 -5.88 5.37
CA CYS A 224 -18.15 -6.45 6.04
C CYS A 224 -17.28 -7.28 5.08
N GLU A 225 -17.89 -8.02 4.15
CA GLU A 225 -17.20 -8.74 3.07
C GLU A 225 -16.47 -7.76 2.14
N ASN A 226 -17.15 -6.71 1.68
CA ASN A 226 -16.54 -5.64 0.87
C ASN A 226 -15.38 -4.94 1.62
N LEU A 227 -15.56 -4.61 2.91
CA LEU A 227 -14.48 -4.03 3.72
C LEU A 227 -13.27 -4.97 3.78
N SER A 228 -13.49 -6.26 4.05
CA SER A 228 -12.44 -7.28 4.10
C SER A 228 -11.69 -7.43 2.76
N SER A 229 -12.39 -7.31 1.62
CA SER A 229 -11.74 -7.25 0.29
C SER A 229 -10.84 -6.02 0.18
N THR A 230 -11.35 -4.83 0.51
CA THR A 230 -10.56 -3.59 0.42
C THR A 230 -9.38 -3.55 1.40
N GLU A 231 -9.48 -4.20 2.56
CA GLU A 231 -8.35 -4.38 3.48
C GLU A 231 -7.28 -5.33 2.90
N SER A 232 -7.70 -6.40 2.24
CA SER A 232 -6.81 -7.33 1.52
C SER A 232 -6.10 -6.64 0.33
N GLU A 233 -6.83 -5.84 -0.45
CA GLU A 233 -6.29 -5.02 -1.54
C GLU A 233 -5.30 -3.96 -1.02
N LEU A 234 -5.60 -3.33 0.12
CA LEU A 234 -4.71 -2.38 0.78
C LEU A 234 -3.43 -3.05 1.32
N LEU A 235 -3.54 -4.27 1.85
CA LEU A 235 -2.38 -5.06 2.29
C LEU A 235 -1.52 -5.49 1.10
N SER A 236 -2.14 -5.92 0.00
CA SER A 236 -1.46 -6.31 -1.24
C SER A 236 -0.71 -5.14 -1.88
N THR A 237 -1.37 -3.98 -2.06
CA THR A 237 -0.75 -2.76 -2.59
C THR A 237 0.37 -2.23 -1.68
N LYS A 238 0.20 -2.29 -0.36
CA LYS A 238 1.26 -1.97 0.61
C LYS A 238 2.47 -2.91 0.50
N ALA A 239 2.26 -4.20 0.28
CA ALA A 239 3.33 -5.17 0.07
C ALA A 239 4.10 -4.89 -1.24
N ALA A 240 3.38 -4.63 -2.34
CA ALA A 240 3.96 -4.26 -3.62
C ALA A 240 4.79 -2.96 -3.53
N ALA A 241 4.24 -1.91 -2.92
CA ALA A 241 4.96 -0.65 -2.70
C ALA A 241 6.20 -0.81 -1.79
N SER A 242 6.17 -1.74 -0.82
CA SER A 242 7.33 -2.06 0.02
C SER A 242 8.41 -2.80 -0.78
N ALA A 243 8.03 -3.75 -1.64
CA ALA A 243 8.97 -4.44 -2.52
C ALA A 243 9.63 -3.46 -3.50
N GLU A 244 8.84 -2.59 -4.13
CA GLU A 244 9.33 -1.58 -5.06
C GLU A 244 10.26 -0.56 -4.39
N LYS A 245 9.95 -0.14 -3.16
CA LYS A 245 10.87 0.66 -2.34
C LYS A 245 12.23 -0.03 -2.16
N THR A 246 12.27 -1.34 -1.93
CA THR A 246 13.55 -2.08 -1.82
C THR A 246 14.27 -2.25 -3.16
N ARG A 247 13.54 -2.39 -4.27
CA ARG A 247 14.12 -2.39 -5.63
C ARG A 247 14.79 -1.05 -5.95
N LEU A 248 14.10 0.06 -5.68
CA LEU A 248 14.64 1.41 -5.88
C LEU A 248 15.82 1.71 -4.95
N HIS A 249 15.79 1.25 -3.70
CA HIS A 249 16.89 1.46 -2.76
C HIS A 249 18.18 0.76 -3.21
N THR A 250 18.11 -0.52 -3.58
CA THR A 250 19.26 -1.28 -4.11
C THR A 250 19.76 -0.73 -5.45
N GLN A 251 18.86 -0.19 -6.29
CA GLN A 251 19.25 0.53 -7.52
C GLN A 251 20.01 1.84 -7.21
N ILE A 252 19.62 2.59 -6.18
CA ILE A 252 20.34 3.78 -5.72
C ILE A 252 21.73 3.41 -5.19
N GLU A 253 21.87 2.35 -4.38
CA GLU A 253 23.17 1.87 -3.90
C GLU A 253 24.10 1.47 -5.05
N ALA A 254 23.57 0.76 -6.06
CA ALA A 254 24.32 0.39 -7.26
C ALA A 254 24.79 1.62 -8.06
N LEU A 255 23.94 2.64 -8.21
CA LEU A 255 24.30 3.90 -8.88
C LEU A 255 25.33 4.73 -8.08
N GLN A 256 25.24 4.73 -6.74
CA GLN A 256 26.24 5.38 -5.87
C GLN A 256 27.60 4.71 -5.99
N SER A 257 27.64 3.37 -5.97
CA SER A 257 28.85 2.57 -6.20
C SER A 257 29.47 2.85 -7.57
N LEU A 258 28.65 2.89 -8.62
CA LEU A 258 29.10 3.26 -9.97
C LEU A 258 29.65 4.70 -10.04
N SER A 259 29.01 5.66 -9.36
CA SER A 259 29.49 7.05 -9.28
C SER A 259 30.86 7.13 -8.62
N GLN A 260 31.05 6.48 -7.47
CA GLN A 260 32.34 6.44 -6.77
C GLN A 260 33.43 5.78 -7.63
N GLY A 261 33.09 4.72 -8.37
CA GLY A 261 33.99 4.08 -9.33
C GLY A 261 34.37 4.97 -10.52
N LEU A 262 33.44 5.80 -11.00
CA LEU A 262 33.68 6.79 -12.06
C LEU A 262 34.52 7.98 -11.56
N GLU A 263 34.26 8.49 -10.35
CA GLU A 263 35.10 9.50 -9.71
C GLU A 263 36.53 9.00 -9.49
N GLY A 264 36.71 7.78 -8.98
CA GLY A 264 38.02 7.16 -8.80
C GLY A 264 38.81 7.05 -10.10
N ARG A 265 38.11 6.69 -11.20
CA ARG A 265 38.67 6.69 -12.56
C ARG A 265 38.99 8.10 -13.08
N CYS A 266 38.16 9.10 -12.78
CA CYS A 266 38.42 10.49 -13.18
C CYS A 266 39.69 11.01 -12.50
N ARG A 267 39.78 10.86 -11.17
CA ARG A 267 40.97 11.18 -10.35
C ARG A 267 42.21 10.42 -10.80
N GLN A 268 42.08 9.23 -11.38
CA GLN A 268 43.20 8.48 -11.98
C GLN A 268 43.64 9.11 -13.30
N ALA A 269 42.70 9.32 -14.23
CA ALA A 269 42.99 9.94 -15.53
C ALA A 269 43.59 11.35 -15.38
N GLU A 270 43.14 12.13 -14.40
CA GLU A 270 43.72 13.44 -14.05
C GLU A 270 45.20 13.35 -13.64
N ARG A 271 45.55 12.34 -12.82
CA ARG A 271 46.94 12.09 -12.39
C ARG A 271 47.81 11.57 -13.53
N ASP A 272 47.30 10.66 -14.35
CA ASP A 272 48.00 10.15 -15.54
C ASP A 272 48.23 11.28 -16.57
N LEU A 273 47.25 12.18 -16.71
CA LEU A 273 47.34 13.35 -17.59
C LEU A 273 48.34 14.37 -17.04
N GLN A 274 48.43 14.57 -15.71
CA GLN A 274 49.47 15.41 -15.14
C GLN A 274 50.88 14.84 -15.39
N VAL A 275 51.09 13.54 -15.17
CA VAL A 275 52.39 12.89 -15.47
C VAL A 275 52.79 13.01 -16.95
N THR A 276 51.83 13.05 -17.87
CA THR A 276 52.12 13.28 -19.30
C THR A 276 52.38 14.76 -19.64
N ARG A 277 51.79 15.72 -18.91
CA ARG A 277 52.20 17.14 -18.99
C ARG A 277 53.61 17.36 -18.47
N ASP A 278 53.95 16.78 -17.32
CA ASP A 278 55.27 16.96 -16.69
C ASP A 278 56.37 16.43 -17.62
N ARG A 279 56.15 15.28 -18.25
CA ARG A 279 57.03 14.72 -19.30
C ARG A 279 57.09 15.57 -20.57
N LEU A 280 55.98 16.21 -20.96
CA LEU A 280 55.99 17.10 -22.12
C LEU A 280 56.85 18.33 -21.84
N ALA A 281 56.73 18.94 -20.66
CA ALA A 281 57.57 20.07 -20.25
C ALA A 281 59.07 19.69 -20.18
N GLU A 282 59.39 18.48 -19.70
CA GLU A 282 60.76 17.95 -19.74
C GLU A 282 61.28 17.81 -21.18
N CYS A 283 60.46 17.27 -22.10
CA CYS A 283 60.77 17.18 -23.53
C CYS A 283 60.94 18.55 -24.19
N GLU A 284 60.13 19.55 -23.84
CA GLU A 284 60.24 20.92 -24.34
C GLU A 284 61.56 21.57 -23.88
N VAL A 285 61.89 21.48 -22.59
CA VAL A 285 63.15 21.95 -22.01
C VAL A 285 64.38 21.26 -22.62
N ASN A 286 64.29 19.96 -22.91
CA ASN A 286 65.36 19.23 -23.60
C ASN A 286 65.43 19.62 -25.10
N GLY A 287 64.30 19.93 -25.73
CA GLY A 287 64.24 20.51 -27.07
C GLY A 287 64.86 21.91 -27.15
N ASP A 288 64.73 22.74 -26.11
CA ASP A 288 65.40 24.04 -26.01
C ASP A 288 66.92 23.89 -25.92
N LYS A 289 67.43 22.98 -25.08
CA LYS A 289 68.88 22.67 -25.01
C LYS A 289 69.43 22.26 -26.37
N LEU A 290 68.75 21.36 -27.09
CA LEU A 290 69.15 20.93 -28.43
C LEU A 290 69.08 22.07 -29.46
N ARG A 291 68.12 22.99 -29.34
CA ARG A 291 68.06 24.21 -30.18
C ARG A 291 69.21 25.17 -29.89
N GLU A 292 69.65 25.29 -28.64
CA GLU A 292 70.80 26.11 -28.25
C GLU A 292 72.13 25.48 -28.69
N GLU A 293 72.29 24.16 -28.50
CA GLU A 293 73.44 23.40 -29.02
C GLU A 293 73.55 23.55 -30.55
N LEU A 294 72.44 23.45 -31.28
CA LEU A 294 72.40 23.64 -32.73
C LEU A 294 72.88 25.03 -33.14
N ARG A 295 72.39 26.10 -32.49
CA ARG A 295 72.93 27.47 -32.70
C ARG A 295 74.42 27.57 -32.39
N GLY A 296 74.89 26.81 -31.40
CA GLY A 296 76.32 26.65 -31.09
C GLY A 296 77.11 25.92 -32.18
N PHE A 297 76.53 24.93 -32.86
CA PHE A 297 77.10 24.30 -34.05
C PHE A 297 77.10 25.23 -35.26
N GLU A 298 75.97 25.87 -35.59
CA GLU A 298 75.86 26.88 -36.65
C GLU A 298 76.91 27.99 -36.47
N SER A 299 77.03 28.53 -35.26
CA SER A 299 78.04 29.54 -34.91
C SER A 299 79.49 29.04 -35.07
N ARG A 300 79.75 27.74 -34.87
CA ARG A 300 81.07 27.13 -35.15
C ARG A 300 81.30 26.99 -36.65
N CYS A 301 80.29 26.55 -37.41
CA CYS A 301 80.36 26.45 -38.88
C CYS A 301 80.60 27.82 -39.53
N CYS A 302 79.88 28.87 -39.11
CA CYS A 302 80.13 30.24 -39.61
C CYS A 302 81.54 30.74 -39.29
N ARG A 303 82.09 30.44 -38.10
CA ARG A 303 83.48 30.78 -37.76
C ARG A 303 84.50 30.02 -38.61
N LEU A 304 84.24 28.75 -38.92
CA LEU A 304 85.08 27.94 -39.81
C LEU A 304 85.03 28.45 -41.26
N GLN A 305 83.84 28.75 -41.79
CA GLN A 305 83.66 29.34 -43.12
C GLN A 305 84.43 30.67 -43.23
N ASN A 306 84.22 31.59 -42.29
CA ASN A 306 84.94 32.86 -42.22
C ASN A 306 86.47 32.69 -42.02
N SER A 307 86.96 31.51 -41.62
CA SER A 307 88.40 31.20 -41.56
C SER A 307 88.90 30.63 -42.88
N TYR A 308 88.11 29.79 -43.54
CA TYR A 308 88.38 29.24 -44.87
C TYR A 308 88.43 30.35 -45.93
N ASP A 309 87.45 31.26 -45.94
CA ASP A 309 87.37 32.37 -46.91
C ASP A 309 88.56 33.33 -46.79
N ARG A 310 89.05 33.57 -45.56
CA ARG A 310 90.29 34.33 -45.31
C ARG A 310 91.51 33.59 -45.82
N LEU A 311 91.68 32.32 -45.48
CA LEU A 311 92.81 31.51 -45.95
C LEU A 311 92.84 31.37 -47.49
N GLN A 312 91.67 31.25 -48.14
CA GLN A 312 91.55 31.26 -49.60
C GLN A 312 91.93 32.63 -50.19
N THR A 313 91.58 33.73 -49.53
CA THR A 313 91.98 35.08 -49.92
C THR A 313 93.49 35.29 -49.78
N GLU A 314 94.09 34.86 -48.66
CA GLU A 314 95.54 34.89 -48.40
C GLU A 314 96.31 34.06 -49.43
N ARG A 315 95.86 32.83 -49.74
CA ARG A 315 96.43 32.01 -50.82
C ARG A 315 96.36 32.72 -52.18
N LEU A 316 95.24 33.36 -52.50
CA LEU A 316 95.09 34.08 -53.77
C LEU A 316 96.00 35.33 -53.83
N GLN A 317 96.20 36.04 -52.72
CA GLN A 317 97.16 37.14 -52.62
C GLN A 317 98.61 36.65 -52.78
N PHE A 318 98.99 35.55 -52.11
CA PHE A 318 100.31 34.93 -52.25
C PHE A 318 100.60 34.51 -53.71
N LEU A 319 99.64 33.85 -54.37
CA LEU A 319 99.77 33.48 -55.79
C LEU A 319 99.88 34.73 -56.69
N ARG A 320 99.18 35.84 -56.38
CA ARG A 320 99.34 37.13 -57.09
C ARG A 320 100.75 37.70 -56.94
N THR A 321 101.31 37.70 -55.72
CA THR A 321 102.67 38.20 -55.48
C THR A 321 103.71 37.42 -56.29
N ILE A 322 103.62 36.08 -56.31
CA ILE A 322 104.52 35.26 -57.15
C ILE A 322 104.28 35.52 -58.64
N ALA A 323 103.03 35.70 -59.08
CA ALA A 323 102.71 35.95 -60.49
C ALA A 323 103.28 37.28 -60.99
N THR A 324 103.29 38.31 -60.16
CA THR A 324 103.98 39.57 -60.44
C THR A 324 105.50 39.40 -60.54
N ILE A 325 106.13 38.63 -59.64
CA ILE A 325 107.58 38.37 -59.65
C ILE A 325 108.01 37.56 -60.89
N VAL A 326 107.21 36.56 -61.28
CA VAL A 326 107.54 35.58 -62.33
C VAL A 326 107.07 36.02 -63.73
N GLY A 327 106.29 37.11 -63.83
CA GLY A 327 105.79 37.65 -65.09
C GLY A 327 104.66 36.82 -65.70
N VAL A 328 103.68 36.44 -64.88
CA VAL A 328 102.50 35.67 -65.28
C VAL A 328 101.23 36.50 -65.07
N ASN A 329 100.43 36.69 -66.12
CA ASN A 329 99.24 37.55 -66.07
C ASN A 329 98.10 37.00 -65.19
N GLU A 330 98.04 35.68 -65.01
CA GLU A 330 97.00 35.01 -64.22
C GLU A 330 97.63 34.27 -63.02
N PRO A 331 97.19 34.54 -61.77
CA PRO A 331 97.76 33.98 -60.54
C PRO A 331 97.28 32.55 -60.27
N CYS A 332 97.40 31.67 -61.26
CA CYS A 332 97.09 30.26 -61.16
C CYS A 332 98.35 29.46 -60.81
N GLU A 333 98.22 28.51 -59.87
CA GLU A 333 99.31 27.67 -59.36
C GLU A 333 99.99 26.85 -60.48
N ASN A 334 99.24 26.40 -61.48
CA ASN A 334 99.77 25.71 -62.65
C ASN A 334 100.61 26.65 -63.53
N ASN A 335 100.03 27.80 -63.94
CA ASN A 335 100.71 28.79 -64.79
C ASN A 335 102.03 29.27 -64.16
N LEU A 336 102.03 29.46 -62.83
CA LEU A 336 103.23 29.77 -62.05
C LEU A 336 104.27 28.65 -62.11
N ARG A 337 103.86 27.41 -61.83
CA ARG A 337 104.74 26.23 -61.85
C ARG A 337 105.37 26.03 -63.22
N ASP A 338 104.61 26.25 -64.30
CA ASP A 338 105.11 26.13 -65.66
C ASP A 338 106.05 27.27 -66.04
N LYS A 339 105.74 28.52 -65.68
CA LYS A 339 106.66 29.64 -65.96
C LYS A 339 107.98 29.55 -65.16
N ILE A 340 107.93 29.06 -63.92
CA ILE A 340 109.14 28.76 -63.13
C ILE A 340 109.96 27.65 -63.80
N ARG A 341 109.31 26.56 -64.25
CA ARG A 341 109.93 25.45 -64.98
C ARG A 341 110.65 25.95 -66.24
N ASP A 342 110.00 26.81 -67.04
CA ASP A 342 110.58 27.42 -68.24
C ASP A 342 111.81 28.28 -67.93
N LEU A 343 111.73 29.12 -66.90
CA LEU A 343 112.85 29.95 -66.44
C LEU A 343 114.03 29.09 -65.92
N THR A 344 113.76 27.99 -65.22
CA THR A 344 114.79 27.04 -64.80
C THR A 344 115.44 26.36 -66.00
N ASN A 345 114.66 25.87 -66.96
CA ASN A 345 115.16 25.24 -68.19
C ASN A 345 115.99 26.22 -69.03
N HIS A 346 115.59 27.49 -69.13
CA HIS A 346 116.32 28.50 -69.87
C HIS A 346 117.67 28.84 -69.21
N ASN A 347 117.70 29.00 -67.89
CA ASN A 347 118.96 29.19 -67.14
C ASN A 347 119.90 27.98 -67.29
N GLN A 348 119.38 26.76 -67.23
CA GLN A 348 120.15 25.54 -67.45
C GLN A 348 120.77 25.52 -68.87
N ALA A 349 119.97 25.82 -69.90
CA ALA A 349 120.46 25.87 -71.28
C ALA A 349 121.54 26.95 -71.50
N LEU A 350 121.40 28.14 -70.89
CA LEU A 350 122.42 29.18 -70.93
C LEU A 350 123.72 28.73 -70.23
N HIS A 351 123.61 28.10 -69.07
CA HIS A 351 124.76 27.56 -68.33
C HIS A 351 125.48 26.47 -69.13
N ASP A 352 124.74 25.52 -69.72
CA ASP A 352 125.30 24.45 -70.55
C ASP A 352 125.96 24.99 -71.83
N GLN A 353 125.40 26.05 -72.44
CA GLN A 353 126.02 26.75 -73.57
C GLN A 353 127.35 27.42 -73.16
N GLN A 354 127.40 28.11 -72.01
CA GLN A 354 128.63 28.73 -71.49
C GLN A 354 129.69 27.68 -71.15
N VAL A 355 129.31 26.58 -70.49
CA VAL A 355 130.20 25.45 -70.20
C VAL A 355 130.74 24.81 -71.47
N SER A 356 129.93 24.70 -72.53
CA SER A 356 130.38 24.19 -73.83
C SER A 356 131.41 25.11 -74.49
N GLN A 357 131.18 26.43 -74.49
CA GLN A 357 132.14 27.40 -75.03
C GLN A 357 133.49 27.40 -74.27
N LEU A 358 133.46 27.27 -72.95
CA LEU A 358 134.68 27.15 -72.13
C LEU A 358 135.45 25.84 -72.40
N ARG A 359 134.75 24.73 -72.65
CA ARG A 359 135.37 23.45 -73.04
C ARG A 359 136.04 23.52 -74.42
N GLU A 360 135.42 24.21 -75.36
CA GLU A 360 135.95 24.45 -76.71
C GLU A 360 137.25 25.28 -76.64
N GLN A 361 137.24 26.39 -75.89
CA GLN A 361 138.44 27.22 -75.66
C GLN A 361 139.58 26.43 -75.00
N HIS A 362 139.27 25.61 -73.97
CA HIS A 362 140.26 24.76 -73.33
C HIS A 362 140.85 23.71 -74.29
N HIS A 363 140.07 23.16 -75.22
CA HIS A 363 140.59 22.25 -76.25
C HIS A 363 141.59 22.93 -77.18
N GLN A 364 141.32 24.18 -77.57
CA GLN A 364 142.18 24.94 -78.47
C GLN A 364 143.54 25.29 -77.83
N GLU A 365 143.58 25.63 -76.54
CA GLU A 365 144.86 25.87 -75.83
C GLU A 365 145.65 24.58 -75.59
N VAL A 366 144.99 23.46 -75.29
CA VAL A 366 145.65 22.14 -75.16
C VAL A 366 146.32 21.72 -76.48
N ALA A 367 145.70 22.00 -77.62
CA ALA A 367 146.29 21.73 -78.94
C ALA A 367 147.58 22.53 -79.17
N LYS A 368 147.56 23.85 -78.91
CA LYS A 368 148.75 24.72 -79.05
C LYS A 368 149.89 24.29 -78.13
N HIS A 369 149.59 23.95 -76.88
CA HIS A 369 150.60 23.47 -75.92
C HIS A 369 151.26 22.17 -76.39
N ARG A 370 150.51 21.28 -77.04
CA ARG A 370 151.03 20.02 -77.57
C ARG A 370 152.04 20.24 -78.69
N GLU A 371 151.73 21.07 -79.69
CA GLU A 371 152.67 21.42 -80.76
C GLU A 371 153.96 22.05 -80.19
N HIS A 372 153.81 22.94 -79.20
CA HIS A 372 154.96 23.60 -78.57
C HIS A 372 155.84 22.62 -77.76
N GLN A 373 155.25 21.59 -77.17
CA GLN A 373 155.96 20.53 -76.46
C GLN A 373 156.68 19.58 -77.44
N GLU A 374 156.03 19.18 -78.53
CA GLU A 374 156.60 18.31 -79.57
C GLU A 374 157.78 19.00 -80.29
N ALA A 375 157.64 20.29 -80.64
CA ALA A 375 158.75 21.10 -81.18
C ALA A 375 159.93 21.26 -80.22
N SER A 376 159.68 21.23 -78.90
CA SER A 376 160.73 21.34 -77.88
C SER A 376 161.45 20.01 -77.63
N ALA A 377 160.73 18.89 -77.70
CA ALA A 377 161.31 17.54 -77.60
C ALA A 377 162.28 17.23 -78.76
N CYS A 378 161.99 17.70 -79.98
CA CYS A 378 162.91 17.57 -81.11
C CYS A 378 164.24 18.32 -80.90
N ARG A 379 164.22 19.49 -80.26
CA ARG A 379 165.44 20.26 -79.95
C ARG A 379 166.32 19.55 -78.92
N LEU A 380 165.72 19.01 -77.85
CA LEU A 380 166.46 18.34 -76.78
C LEU A 380 167.29 17.14 -77.30
N LYS A 381 166.72 16.35 -78.21
CA LYS A 381 167.41 15.19 -78.82
C LYS A 381 168.63 15.58 -79.66
N GLY A 382 168.65 16.78 -80.23
CA GLY A 382 169.83 17.30 -80.95
C GLY A 382 171.01 17.57 -80.01
N GLU A 383 170.73 18.20 -78.88
CA GLU A 383 171.74 18.52 -77.85
C GLU A 383 172.29 17.26 -77.17
N GLU A 384 171.44 16.27 -76.87
CA GLU A 384 171.90 14.98 -76.29
C GLU A 384 172.89 14.25 -77.21
N GLN A 385 172.64 14.25 -78.53
CA GLN A 385 173.53 13.66 -79.52
C GLN A 385 174.87 14.40 -79.60
N HIS A 386 174.89 15.71 -79.33
CA HIS A 386 176.12 16.51 -79.30
C HIS A 386 176.94 16.26 -78.03
N ARG A 387 176.28 16.13 -76.86
CA ARG A 387 176.95 15.80 -75.57
C ARG A 387 177.75 14.49 -75.66
N MET A 388 177.16 13.41 -76.19
CA MET A 388 177.83 12.10 -76.25
C MET A 388 179.11 12.13 -77.11
N ASN A 389 179.14 12.94 -78.18
CA ASN A 389 180.33 13.13 -79.03
C ASN A 389 181.48 13.88 -78.31
N LEU A 390 181.19 14.66 -77.27
CA LEU A 390 182.20 15.35 -76.46
C LEU A 390 182.75 14.44 -75.36
N GLU A 391 181.90 13.60 -74.77
CA GLU A 391 182.28 12.63 -73.74
C GLU A 391 183.29 11.59 -74.28
N GLU A 392 183.04 11.01 -75.45
CA GLU A 392 183.95 10.04 -76.09
C GLU A 392 185.34 10.63 -76.43
N ARG A 393 185.40 11.94 -76.71
CA ARG A 393 186.65 12.65 -77.01
C ARG A 393 187.46 12.97 -75.74
N LEU A 394 186.80 13.23 -74.63
CA LEU A 394 187.44 13.47 -73.34
C LEU A 394 188.08 12.17 -72.80
N GLU A 395 187.38 11.05 -72.93
CA GLU A 395 187.82 9.75 -72.41
C GLU A 395 189.12 9.25 -73.09
N LYS A 396 189.28 9.50 -74.40
CA LYS A 396 190.54 9.21 -75.13
C LYS A 396 191.73 10.01 -74.61
N ALA A 397 191.58 11.32 -74.41
CA ALA A 397 192.67 12.19 -73.95
C ALA A 397 193.17 11.82 -72.54
N CYS A 398 192.29 11.33 -71.66
CA CYS A 398 192.67 10.85 -70.33
C CYS A 398 193.58 9.60 -70.37
N HIS A 399 193.34 8.68 -71.30
CA HIS A 399 194.16 7.46 -71.44
C HIS A 399 195.59 7.78 -71.91
N GLU A 400 195.76 8.69 -72.87
CA GLU A 400 197.08 9.13 -73.35
C GLU A 400 197.92 9.77 -72.24
N LEU A 401 197.29 10.65 -71.44
CA LEU A 401 197.95 11.32 -70.31
C LEU A 401 198.42 10.36 -69.20
N GLN A 402 197.79 9.20 -69.10
CA GLN A 402 198.13 8.17 -68.12
C GLN A 402 199.28 7.25 -68.59
N HIS A 403 199.49 7.11 -69.91
CA HIS A 403 200.62 6.39 -70.50
C HIS A 403 201.96 7.06 -70.17
N PHE A 404 202.12 8.35 -70.49
CA PHE A 404 203.39 9.07 -70.32
C PHE A 404 203.90 9.12 -68.88
N ARG A 405 203.02 8.89 -67.88
CA ARG A 405 203.39 8.88 -66.45
C ARG A 405 204.08 7.59 -66.00
N SER A 406 203.77 6.43 -66.60
CA SER A 406 204.43 5.17 -66.25
C SER A 406 205.86 5.10 -66.81
N GLU A 407 206.06 5.63 -68.03
CA GLU A 407 207.36 5.68 -68.71
C GLU A 407 208.39 6.50 -67.91
N HIS A 408 208.04 7.71 -67.49
CA HIS A 408 208.92 8.55 -66.65
C HIS A 408 209.31 7.86 -65.33
N THR A 409 208.35 7.19 -64.68
CA THR A 409 208.61 6.51 -63.40
C THR A 409 209.64 5.38 -63.58
N THR A 410 209.54 4.65 -64.70
CA THR A 410 210.43 3.54 -65.06
C THR A 410 211.88 4.03 -65.30
N LEU A 411 212.05 5.19 -65.94
CA LEU A 411 213.36 5.80 -66.18
C LEU A 411 214.07 6.20 -64.86
N SER A 412 213.34 6.81 -63.92
CA SER A 412 213.89 7.29 -62.64
C SER A 412 214.51 6.16 -61.81
N GLU A 413 213.90 4.97 -61.76
CA GLU A 413 214.46 3.82 -61.03
C GLU A 413 215.75 3.29 -61.66
N TYR A 414 215.84 3.31 -62.99
CA TYR A 414 216.97 2.76 -63.73
C TYR A 414 218.27 3.53 -63.45
N LEU A 415 218.19 4.87 -63.42
CA LEU A 415 219.33 5.74 -63.15
C LEU A 415 219.89 5.54 -61.72
N LEU A 416 219.02 5.32 -60.73
CA LEU A 416 219.47 5.03 -59.36
C LEU A 416 220.18 3.67 -59.25
N ARG A 417 219.75 2.66 -60.02
CA ARG A 417 220.46 1.37 -60.07
C ARG A 417 221.83 1.53 -60.74
N LEU A 418 221.91 2.35 -61.79
CA LEU A 418 223.16 2.63 -62.51
C LEU A 418 224.18 3.37 -61.63
N SER A 419 223.77 4.41 -60.88
CA SER A 419 224.69 5.17 -60.01
C SER A 419 225.32 4.31 -58.90
N ARG A 420 224.52 3.42 -58.30
CA ARG A 420 224.97 2.47 -57.28
C ARG A 420 225.93 1.43 -57.84
N ALA A 421 225.69 0.94 -59.06
CA ALA A 421 226.59 -0.01 -59.73
C ALA A 421 227.96 0.59 -60.08
N LEU A 422 228.04 1.90 -60.29
CA LEU A 422 229.27 2.64 -60.63
C LEU A 422 230.03 3.17 -59.39
N CYS A 423 229.63 2.73 -58.19
CA CYS A 423 230.16 3.17 -56.90
C CYS A 423 230.17 4.70 -56.72
N TRP A 424 229.15 5.40 -57.22
CA TRP A 424 229.04 6.86 -57.07
C TRP A 424 228.29 7.22 -55.78
N SER A 425 229.03 7.62 -54.75
CA SER A 425 228.51 7.85 -53.38
C SER A 425 227.65 9.11 -53.19
N GLU A 426 227.36 9.86 -54.26
CA GLU A 426 226.63 11.14 -54.21
C GLU A 426 225.15 10.99 -54.63
N CYS A 427 224.72 9.81 -55.10
CA CYS A 427 223.37 9.55 -55.59
C CYS A 427 222.65 8.50 -54.71
N THR A 428 222.04 8.96 -53.61
CA THR A 428 221.41 8.08 -52.61
C THR A 428 219.97 7.69 -52.94
N GLU A 429 219.19 8.56 -53.58
CA GLU A 429 217.74 8.44 -53.81
C GLU A 429 217.34 8.75 -55.27
N PRO A 430 216.19 8.25 -55.77
CA PRO A 430 215.81 8.39 -57.18
C PRO A 430 215.15 9.75 -57.49
N PRO A 431 215.32 10.31 -58.70
CA PRO A 431 214.64 11.56 -59.10
C PRO A 431 213.12 11.43 -59.11
N ALA A 432 212.42 12.43 -58.55
CA ALA A 432 210.96 12.47 -58.50
C ALA A 432 210.32 12.72 -59.88
N PRO A 433 209.08 12.27 -60.14
CA PRO A 433 208.39 12.53 -61.40
C PRO A 433 208.27 14.03 -61.71
N GLY A 434 208.70 14.44 -62.90
CA GLY A 434 208.83 15.85 -63.32
C GLY A 434 210.19 16.48 -63.03
N SER A 435 211.15 15.75 -62.43
CA SER A 435 212.55 16.18 -62.33
C SER A 435 213.28 15.91 -63.64
N ASP A 436 214.15 16.82 -64.08
CA ASP A 436 214.94 16.60 -65.29
C ASP A 436 216.00 15.52 -65.06
N THR A 437 215.75 14.33 -65.62
CA THR A 437 216.61 13.16 -65.51
C THR A 437 217.77 13.16 -66.50
N THR A 438 217.81 14.07 -67.48
CA THR A 438 218.82 14.09 -68.57
C THR A 438 220.24 14.19 -68.01
N ILE A 439 220.53 15.23 -67.23
CA ILE A 439 221.86 15.53 -66.67
C ILE A 439 222.38 14.37 -65.81
N LEU A 440 221.51 13.73 -65.01
CA LEU A 440 221.87 12.54 -64.23
C LEU A 440 222.10 11.32 -65.13
N SER A 441 221.32 11.17 -66.19
CA SER A 441 221.54 10.08 -67.16
C SER A 441 222.86 10.23 -67.90
N GLU A 442 223.19 11.41 -68.40
CA GLU A 442 224.42 11.67 -69.18
C GLU A 442 225.67 11.47 -68.34
N THR A 443 225.71 12.02 -67.12
CA THR A 443 226.85 11.88 -66.20
C THR A 443 227.08 10.44 -65.73
N LEU A 444 226.03 9.63 -65.60
CA LEU A 444 226.14 8.21 -65.30
C LEU A 444 226.49 7.38 -66.55
N LEU A 445 225.95 7.71 -67.72
CA LEU A 445 226.25 7.04 -68.98
C LEU A 445 227.71 7.22 -69.38
N GLU A 446 228.26 8.43 -69.27
CA GLU A 446 229.70 8.70 -69.47
C GLU A 446 230.60 7.78 -68.62
N ARG A 447 230.13 7.35 -67.45
CA ARG A 447 230.87 6.49 -66.51
C ARG A 447 230.57 5.01 -66.70
N ALA A 448 229.40 4.65 -67.24
CA ALA A 448 229.03 3.29 -67.64
C ALA A 448 229.64 2.87 -68.99
N GLU A 449 229.73 3.79 -69.94
CA GLU A 449 230.30 3.58 -71.28
C GLU A 449 231.82 3.37 -71.22
N ARG A 450 232.48 3.90 -70.17
CA ARG A 450 233.86 3.56 -69.80
C ARG A 450 234.01 2.13 -69.21
N LEU A 451 232.93 1.35 -69.04
CA LEU A 451 232.93 0.08 -68.30
C LEU A 451 232.27 -1.14 -68.97
N ALA A 452 231.19 -1.03 -69.78
CA ALA A 452 230.56 -2.23 -70.39
C ALA A 452 229.75 -1.98 -71.69
N ASN A 453 229.83 -2.91 -72.65
CA ASN A 453 229.09 -2.96 -73.92
C ASN A 453 228.09 -4.17 -73.98
N HIS A 454 227.10 -4.12 -74.91
CA HIS A 454 226.35 -5.22 -75.64
C HIS A 454 224.87 -5.68 -75.32
N HIS A 455 224.02 -5.71 -76.40
CA HIS A 455 222.79 -6.53 -76.74
C HIS A 455 221.39 -6.37 -76.01
N GLU A 456 220.16 -6.72 -76.51
CA GLU A 456 219.40 -6.61 -77.82
C GLU A 456 217.88 -7.17 -77.85
N HIS A 457 216.92 -6.63 -78.68
CA HIS A 457 215.57 -7.11 -79.29
C HIS A 457 214.36 -7.73 -78.45
N HIS A 458 213.07 -8.07 -78.85
CA HIS A 458 211.91 -7.74 -79.81
C HIS A 458 210.56 -8.54 -79.40
N VAL A 459 209.31 -8.72 -79.99
CA VAL A 459 208.51 -8.46 -81.27
C VAL A 459 206.90 -8.67 -81.18
N HIS A 460 206.05 -8.13 -82.12
CA HIS A 460 204.61 -8.43 -82.63
C HIS A 460 203.32 -8.68 -81.71
N GLY A 461 202.00 -8.72 -82.13
CA GLY A 461 201.17 -8.27 -83.32
C GLY A 461 199.72 -8.91 -83.60
N THR A 462 198.74 -8.20 -84.27
CA THR A 462 197.40 -8.62 -84.95
C THR A 462 196.09 -8.89 -84.09
N CYS A 463 194.77 -9.04 -84.47
CA CYS A 463 193.77 -8.90 -85.63
C CYS A 463 192.27 -9.11 -85.12
N ASP A 464 191.04 -9.07 -85.74
CA ASP A 464 190.36 -8.62 -87.03
C ASP A 464 188.81 -8.17 -86.94
N LYS A 465 187.74 -8.78 -87.58
CA LYS A 465 186.43 -8.09 -87.98
C LYS A 465 185.03 -8.85 -88.05
N SER A 466 183.86 -8.13 -88.20
CA SER A 466 182.71 -8.32 -89.22
C SER A 466 181.30 -7.63 -88.93
N CYS A 467 180.23 -7.76 -89.79
CA CYS A 467 179.23 -6.68 -90.18
C CYS A 467 177.76 -7.08 -90.71
N TRP A 468 176.89 -6.09 -91.12
CA TRP A 468 175.62 -6.09 -92.00
C TRP A 468 174.19 -6.46 -91.45
N GLU A 469 172.94 -6.13 -91.97
CA GLU A 469 172.32 -5.31 -93.11
C GLU A 469 170.85 -4.73 -92.85
N ALA A 470 169.88 -4.59 -93.83
CA ALA A 470 168.65 -3.71 -93.77
C ALA A 470 167.33 -4.04 -94.63
N MET A 471 166.31 -3.12 -94.68
CA MET A 471 165.04 -2.98 -95.52
C MET A 471 163.70 -3.71 -95.07
N ASN A 472 162.44 -3.57 -95.61
CA ASN A 472 161.77 -2.96 -96.81
C ASN A 472 160.21 -2.63 -96.65
N HIS A 473 159.39 -2.38 -97.72
CA HIS A 473 157.98 -1.82 -97.77
C HIS A 473 156.78 -2.74 -98.19
N HIS A 474 155.51 -2.45 -97.78
CA HIS A 474 154.30 -2.18 -98.67
C HIS A 474 152.96 -1.72 -97.99
N HIS A 475 151.78 -1.81 -98.65
CA HIS A 475 150.60 -0.88 -98.59
C HIS A 475 149.23 -1.41 -98.05
N HIS A 476 148.34 -0.46 -97.70
CA HIS A 476 146.84 -0.43 -97.75
C HIS A 476 145.86 -1.07 -96.71
N HIS A 477 144.96 -0.18 -96.23
CA HIS A 477 143.50 -0.26 -95.97
C HIS A 477 142.82 -1.09 -94.85
N HIS A 478 142.08 -0.34 -94.02
CA HIS A 478 140.75 -0.58 -93.41
C HIS A 478 140.48 -1.70 -92.37
N HIS A 479 139.81 -1.26 -91.30
CA HIS A 479 138.86 -1.96 -90.42
C HIS A 479 139.35 -2.87 -89.27
N HIS A 480 138.69 -2.67 -88.13
CA HIS A 480 138.40 -3.61 -87.04
C HIS A 480 139.52 -4.37 -86.28
N GLN A 481 139.70 -3.92 -85.02
CA GLN A 481 139.58 -4.71 -83.78
C GLN A 481 140.66 -5.72 -83.33
N HIS A 482 140.83 -5.69 -81.99
CA HIS A 482 141.12 -6.80 -81.06
C HIS A 482 142.31 -7.76 -81.30
N ALA A 483 143.31 -7.60 -80.45
CA ALA A 483 144.15 -8.67 -79.90
C ALA A 483 144.72 -8.20 -78.54
N THR A 484 145.17 -9.04 -77.60
CA THR A 484 144.70 -10.32 -77.02
C THR A 484 145.22 -10.29 -75.53
N SER A 485 145.32 -11.31 -74.66
CA SER A 485 145.06 -12.75 -74.66
C SER A 485 144.94 -13.24 -73.21
N GLN A 486 144.14 -14.29 -72.92
CA GLN A 486 144.60 -15.60 -72.40
C GLN A 486 143.42 -16.51 -72.03
N HIS A 487 143.68 -17.81 -71.85
CA HIS A 487 142.67 -18.89 -71.77
C HIS A 487 142.21 -19.22 -70.33
N SER A 488 140.97 -19.68 -70.18
CA SER A 488 140.58 -20.90 -69.44
C SER A 488 139.07 -21.20 -69.63
N HIS A 489 138.52 -22.24 -68.97
CA HIS A 489 137.37 -23.01 -69.48
C HIS A 489 136.01 -22.80 -68.77
N SER A 490 134.94 -23.14 -69.53
CA SER A 490 133.71 -23.87 -69.12
C SER A 490 132.34 -23.16 -68.90
N ALA A 491 131.39 -23.56 -69.76
CA ALA A 491 129.99 -23.99 -69.52
C ALA A 491 128.83 -23.05 -69.04
N SER A 492 127.69 -23.16 -69.77
CA SER A 492 126.28 -22.98 -69.34
C SER A 492 125.71 -21.56 -69.08
N LYS A 493 124.41 -21.23 -69.29
CA LYS A 493 123.34 -21.62 -70.27
C LYS A 493 122.04 -20.78 -70.03
N LEU A 494 121.53 -20.05 -71.05
CA LEU A 494 120.08 -19.77 -71.36
C LEU A 494 119.19 -18.93 -70.37
N ARG A 495 118.02 -18.34 -70.71
CA ARG A 495 117.47 -17.73 -71.98
C ARG A 495 116.14 -16.94 -71.78
N ARG A 496 116.17 -15.63 -72.09
CA ARG A 496 115.22 -14.68 -72.79
C ARG A 496 113.67 -14.89 -72.92
N GLU A 497 112.97 -13.75 -72.95
CA GLU A 497 111.52 -13.45 -73.14
C GLU A 497 110.91 -13.55 -74.60
N ARG A 498 109.59 -13.22 -74.70
CA ARG A 498 108.90 -12.28 -75.66
C ARG A 498 108.00 -12.78 -76.82
N SER A 499 106.77 -12.20 -76.83
CA SER A 499 106.08 -11.40 -77.89
C SER A 499 105.63 -11.98 -79.26
N CYS A 500 104.33 -11.74 -79.54
CA CYS A 500 103.62 -11.42 -80.80
C CYS A 500 103.76 -12.21 -82.13
N THR A 501 102.58 -12.34 -82.77
CA THR A 501 102.25 -12.35 -84.22
C THR A 501 102.64 -13.51 -85.15
N ASP A 502 101.60 -13.93 -85.89
CA ASP A 502 101.58 -14.54 -87.24
C ASP A 502 101.98 -16.00 -87.51
N LEU A 503 101.51 -16.43 -88.69
CA LEU A 503 101.39 -17.76 -89.29
C LEU A 503 102.75 -18.39 -89.71
N PRO A 504 102.85 -19.69 -90.10
CA PRO A 504 101.80 -20.72 -90.25
C PRO A 504 102.13 -22.14 -89.68
N LEU A 505 101.12 -23.03 -89.72
CA LEU A 505 101.19 -24.50 -89.93
C LEU A 505 101.78 -25.45 -88.85
N LYS A 506 101.05 -26.58 -88.68
CA LYS A 506 101.46 -27.88 -88.07
C LYS A 506 101.72 -27.99 -86.56
N GLU A 507 100.77 -27.52 -85.74
CA GLU A 507 100.45 -28.19 -84.45
C GLU A 507 98.95 -28.04 -84.07
N SER A 508 98.08 -28.42 -85.02
CA SER A 508 96.68 -27.96 -85.08
C SER A 508 95.73 -28.55 -84.01
N SER A 509 95.99 -29.77 -83.50
CA SER A 509 95.01 -30.50 -82.68
C SER A 509 94.86 -29.96 -81.26
N THR A 510 95.98 -29.73 -80.56
CA THR A 510 96.01 -29.31 -79.15
C THR A 510 95.50 -27.90 -78.96
N LEU A 511 95.96 -26.95 -79.79
CA LEU A 511 95.57 -25.55 -79.71
C LEU A 511 94.09 -25.36 -80.09
N TYR A 512 93.59 -26.06 -81.11
CA TYR A 512 92.16 -26.01 -81.47
C TYR A 512 91.28 -26.72 -80.42
N HIS A 513 91.75 -27.81 -79.81
CA HIS A 513 91.09 -28.43 -78.66
C HIS A 513 91.00 -27.46 -77.47
N MET A 514 92.08 -26.74 -77.14
CA MET A 514 92.11 -25.74 -76.08
C MET A 514 91.19 -24.54 -76.38
N GLN A 515 91.20 -24.01 -77.61
CA GLN A 515 90.26 -22.96 -78.03
C GLN A 515 88.80 -23.42 -77.97
N ARG A 516 88.49 -24.65 -78.40
CA ARG A 516 87.15 -25.24 -78.27
C ARG A 516 86.75 -25.41 -76.81
N LYS A 517 87.66 -25.87 -75.95
CA LYS A 517 87.45 -26.05 -74.51
C LYS A 517 87.20 -24.70 -73.82
N VAL A 518 87.96 -23.66 -74.16
CA VAL A 518 87.73 -22.28 -73.68
C VAL A 518 86.38 -21.73 -74.16
N ARG A 519 85.98 -21.95 -75.42
CA ARG A 519 84.65 -21.55 -75.91
C ARG A 519 83.51 -22.26 -75.15
N VAL A 520 83.60 -23.58 -74.99
CA VAL A 520 82.61 -24.37 -74.22
C VAL A 520 82.56 -23.94 -72.76
N LEU A 521 83.71 -23.67 -72.12
CA LEU A 521 83.75 -23.15 -70.74
C LEU A 521 83.15 -21.75 -70.64
N LYS A 522 83.40 -20.85 -71.62
CA LYS A 522 82.77 -19.53 -71.68
C LYS A 522 81.25 -19.64 -71.83
N GLU A 523 80.75 -20.51 -72.69
CA GLU A 523 79.32 -20.79 -72.81
C GLU A 523 78.73 -21.39 -71.52
N GLN A 524 79.43 -22.30 -70.85
CA GLN A 524 78.99 -22.86 -69.57
C GLN A 524 78.94 -21.80 -68.46
N ILE A 525 79.89 -20.86 -68.44
CA ILE A 525 79.88 -19.71 -67.53
C ILE A 525 78.69 -18.81 -67.85
N GLN A 526 78.51 -18.37 -69.11
CA GLN A 526 77.37 -17.53 -69.50
C GLN A 526 75.99 -18.17 -69.22
N ARG A 527 75.86 -19.50 -69.38
CA ARG A 527 74.64 -20.24 -69.00
C ARG A 527 74.44 -20.29 -67.48
N ARG A 528 75.51 -20.39 -66.68
CA ARG A 528 75.46 -20.32 -65.21
C ARG A 528 75.14 -18.91 -64.72
N ASP A 529 75.73 -17.88 -65.32
CA ASP A 529 75.46 -16.47 -64.97
C ASP A 529 74.00 -16.11 -65.24
N LEU A 530 73.47 -16.48 -66.41
CA LEU A 530 72.05 -16.33 -66.73
C LEU A 530 71.15 -17.11 -65.76
N HIS A 531 71.53 -18.32 -65.37
CA HIS A 531 70.78 -19.11 -64.39
C HIS A 531 70.80 -18.48 -62.99
N LEU A 532 71.95 -17.98 -62.54
CA LEU A 532 72.09 -17.24 -61.28
C LEU A 532 71.25 -15.95 -61.29
N GLU A 533 71.20 -15.24 -62.41
CA GLU A 533 70.39 -14.02 -62.53
C GLU A 533 68.88 -14.32 -62.55
N LEU A 534 68.46 -15.39 -63.22
CA LEU A 534 67.08 -15.89 -63.13
C LEU A 534 66.71 -16.37 -61.71
N LEU A 535 67.65 -16.97 -60.97
CA LEU A 535 67.45 -17.33 -59.56
C LEU A 535 67.37 -16.10 -58.66
N ARG A 536 68.25 -15.10 -58.81
CA ARG A 536 68.17 -13.81 -58.10
C ARG A 536 66.82 -13.14 -58.33
N ARG A 537 66.38 -13.06 -59.59
CA ARG A 537 65.08 -12.47 -59.95
C ARG A 537 63.90 -13.29 -59.38
N LYS A 538 64.01 -14.61 -59.32
CA LYS A 538 63.01 -15.47 -58.66
C LYS A 538 62.98 -15.26 -57.15
N ILE A 539 64.13 -15.10 -56.50
CA ILE A 539 64.23 -14.80 -55.06
C ILE A 539 63.62 -13.42 -54.77
N ALA A 540 64.00 -12.37 -55.50
CA ALA A 540 63.43 -11.04 -55.37
C ALA A 540 61.90 -11.05 -55.53
N LEU A 541 61.37 -11.74 -56.55
CA LEU A 541 59.92 -11.90 -56.73
C LEU A 541 59.25 -12.69 -55.60
N LEU A 542 59.91 -13.69 -55.00
CA LEU A 542 59.37 -14.42 -53.85
C LEU A 542 59.37 -13.55 -52.58
N GLU A 543 60.41 -12.74 -52.38
CA GLU A 543 60.46 -11.77 -51.30
C GLU A 543 59.41 -10.65 -51.46
N ASP A 544 59.22 -10.11 -52.66
CA ASP A 544 58.17 -9.11 -52.93
C ASP A 544 56.78 -9.69 -52.70
N ASN A 545 56.54 -10.94 -53.11
CA ASN A 545 55.30 -11.65 -52.80
C ASN A 545 55.13 -11.92 -51.30
N ALA A 546 56.22 -12.13 -50.55
CA ALA A 546 56.18 -12.27 -49.09
C ALA A 546 55.89 -10.92 -48.40
N ARG A 547 56.56 -9.83 -48.84
CA ARG A 547 56.31 -8.45 -48.39
C ARG A 547 54.85 -8.05 -48.64
N GLY A 548 54.34 -8.22 -49.86
CA GLY A 548 52.95 -7.90 -50.21
C GLY A 548 51.92 -8.70 -49.41
N LYS A 549 52.17 -10.00 -49.15
CA LYS A 549 51.32 -10.81 -48.26
C LYS A 549 51.34 -10.32 -46.82
N ALA A 550 52.49 -9.87 -46.30
CA ALA A 550 52.59 -9.30 -44.97
C ALA A 550 51.78 -7.99 -44.86
N THR A 551 51.90 -7.08 -45.84
CA THR A 551 51.12 -5.82 -45.88
C THR A 551 49.61 -6.08 -45.91
N LEU A 552 49.14 -6.95 -46.81
CA LEU A 552 47.72 -7.32 -46.91
C LEU A 552 47.20 -8.01 -45.63
N GLN A 553 48.05 -8.79 -44.95
CA GLN A 553 47.72 -9.39 -43.66
C GLN A 553 47.56 -8.33 -42.56
N THR A 554 48.45 -7.33 -42.49
CA THR A 554 48.33 -6.21 -41.53
C THR A 554 47.10 -5.34 -41.81
N GLU A 555 46.84 -4.98 -43.07
CA GLU A 555 45.63 -4.22 -43.46
C GLU A 555 44.34 -4.96 -43.10
N ARG A 556 44.30 -6.28 -43.31
CA ARG A 556 43.18 -7.15 -42.92
C ARG A 556 42.98 -7.18 -41.41
N ASP A 557 44.05 -7.29 -40.63
CA ASP A 557 43.97 -7.38 -39.17
C ASP A 557 43.60 -6.03 -38.53
N GLU A 558 44.07 -4.92 -39.10
CA GLU A 558 43.60 -3.56 -38.76
C GLU A 558 42.12 -3.36 -39.10
N ALA A 559 41.69 -3.77 -40.30
CA ALA A 559 40.29 -3.70 -40.72
C ALA A 559 39.38 -4.53 -39.80
N MET A 560 39.81 -5.75 -39.41
CA MET A 560 39.10 -6.56 -38.42
C MET A 560 39.09 -5.91 -37.03
N HIS A 561 40.18 -5.28 -36.59
CA HIS A 561 40.21 -4.57 -35.32
C HIS A 561 39.23 -3.39 -35.31
N LYS A 562 39.21 -2.59 -36.39
CA LYS A 562 38.28 -1.47 -36.60
C LYS A 562 36.82 -1.96 -36.65
N ALA A 563 36.54 -3.05 -37.36
CA ALA A 563 35.21 -3.67 -37.39
C ALA A 563 34.75 -4.14 -36.00
N ARG A 564 35.63 -4.83 -35.24
CA ARG A 564 35.35 -5.26 -33.86
C ARG A 564 35.12 -4.07 -32.90
N LYS A 565 35.86 -2.98 -33.06
CA LYS A 565 35.67 -1.73 -32.29
C LYS A 565 34.32 -1.07 -32.62
N ASN A 566 33.95 -1.04 -33.90
CA ASN A 566 32.67 -0.48 -34.34
C ASN A 566 31.48 -1.35 -33.90
N SER A 567 31.58 -2.68 -33.96
CA SER A 567 30.57 -3.62 -33.42
C SER A 567 30.31 -3.32 -31.94
N LYS A 568 31.36 -3.31 -31.11
CA LYS A 568 31.26 -2.99 -29.68
C LYS A 568 30.68 -1.60 -29.39
N GLN A 569 30.83 -0.65 -30.30
CA GLN A 569 30.20 0.67 -30.16
C GLN A 569 28.73 0.65 -30.58
N ALA A 570 28.37 -0.07 -31.64
CA ALA A 570 26.99 -0.28 -32.06
C ALA A 570 26.17 -1.07 -31.01
N GLU A 571 26.78 -2.09 -30.41
CA GLU A 571 26.24 -2.84 -29.27
C GLU A 571 25.90 -1.90 -28.10
N ARG A 572 26.85 -1.04 -27.68
CA ARG A 572 26.62 -0.03 -26.63
C ARG A 572 25.50 0.95 -26.96
N THR A 573 25.48 1.51 -28.17
CA THR A 573 24.42 2.46 -28.55
C THR A 573 23.06 1.79 -28.69
N THR A 574 23.02 0.51 -29.04
CA THR A 574 21.78 -0.29 -29.08
C THR A 574 21.27 -0.56 -27.66
N GLN A 575 22.16 -0.90 -26.73
CA GLN A 575 21.84 -1.08 -25.32
C GLN A 575 21.32 0.23 -24.69
N GLN A 576 22.00 1.36 -24.92
CA GLN A 576 21.56 2.68 -24.47
C GLN A 576 20.19 3.07 -25.07
N LEU A 577 19.95 2.74 -26.34
CA LEU A 577 18.64 2.96 -26.97
C LEU A 577 17.54 2.06 -26.37
N ALA A 578 17.87 0.85 -25.91
CA ALA A 578 16.94 -0.02 -25.21
C ALA A 578 16.61 0.51 -23.80
N GLU A 579 17.63 0.98 -23.06
CA GLU A 579 17.49 1.61 -21.74
C GLU A 579 16.62 2.87 -21.79
N VAL A 580 16.87 3.78 -22.74
CA VAL A 580 16.06 4.99 -22.94
C VAL A 580 14.63 4.64 -23.39
N LYS A 581 14.42 3.57 -24.17
CA LYS A 581 13.07 3.08 -24.51
C LYS A 581 12.34 2.49 -23.30
N ALA A 582 13.04 1.80 -22.39
CA ALA A 582 12.46 1.29 -21.15
C ALA A 582 12.04 2.45 -20.22
N GLN A 583 12.92 3.44 -20.01
CA GLN A 583 12.60 4.66 -19.26
C GLN A 583 11.41 5.42 -19.86
N LEU A 584 11.33 5.52 -21.20
CA LEU A 584 10.19 6.14 -21.87
C LEU A 584 8.88 5.35 -21.71
N ALA A 585 8.94 4.02 -21.54
CA ALA A 585 7.76 3.20 -21.24
C ALA A 585 7.33 3.36 -19.77
N GLU A 586 8.29 3.40 -18.83
CA GLU A 586 8.06 3.63 -17.41
C GLU A 586 7.44 5.01 -17.14
N VAL A 587 7.98 6.08 -17.73
CA VAL A 587 7.41 7.44 -17.62
C VAL A 587 6.01 7.54 -18.25
N LYS A 588 5.72 6.75 -19.31
CA LYS A 588 4.36 6.66 -19.86
C LYS A 588 3.39 5.95 -18.93
N LEU A 589 3.82 4.87 -18.27
CA LEU A 589 3.02 4.16 -17.28
C LEU A 589 2.69 5.06 -16.08
N GLN A 590 3.69 5.75 -15.54
CA GLN A 590 3.51 6.73 -14.46
C GLN A 590 2.56 7.87 -14.87
N LEU A 591 2.59 8.30 -16.14
CA LEU A 591 1.65 9.31 -16.65
C LEU A 591 0.20 8.78 -16.76
N THR A 592 0.00 7.51 -17.14
CA THR A 592 -1.32 6.88 -17.11
C THR A 592 -1.83 6.70 -15.68
N GLU A 593 -1.02 6.19 -14.76
CA GLU A 593 -1.35 6.06 -13.34
C GLU A 593 -1.73 7.42 -12.72
N ALA A 594 -0.93 8.47 -12.99
CA ALA A 594 -1.24 9.83 -12.54
C ALA A 594 -2.57 10.38 -13.12
N SER A 595 -2.96 9.95 -14.32
CA SER A 595 -4.26 10.30 -14.90
C SER A 595 -5.42 9.56 -14.24
N GLU A 596 -5.24 8.29 -13.87
CA GLU A 596 -6.22 7.49 -13.13
C GLU A 596 -6.42 8.03 -11.70
N TYR A 597 -5.33 8.29 -10.97
CA TYR A 597 -5.39 8.93 -9.65
C TYR A 597 -6.13 10.27 -9.69
N LYS A 598 -5.94 11.06 -10.76
CA LYS A 598 -6.68 12.32 -10.98
C LYS A 598 -8.17 12.08 -11.23
N ILE A 599 -8.55 11.05 -12.00
CA ILE A 599 -9.96 10.68 -12.22
C ILE A 599 -10.60 10.28 -10.89
N THR A 600 -10.02 9.34 -10.14
CA THR A 600 -10.61 8.89 -8.87
C THR A 600 -10.63 9.98 -7.81
N ALA A 601 -9.68 10.93 -7.84
CA ALA A 601 -9.72 12.12 -6.97
C ALA A 601 -10.91 13.04 -7.31
N LEU A 602 -11.19 13.27 -8.59
CA LEU A 602 -12.34 14.06 -9.05
C LEU A 602 -13.68 13.36 -8.75
N GLU A 603 -13.73 12.03 -8.83
CA GLU A 603 -14.91 11.25 -8.45
C GLU A 603 -15.17 11.29 -6.94
N ARG A 604 -14.11 11.19 -6.12
CA ARG A 604 -14.22 11.39 -4.66
C ARG A 604 -14.66 12.81 -4.32
N ALA A 605 -14.13 13.83 -4.98
CA ALA A 605 -14.56 15.23 -4.79
C ALA A 605 -16.06 15.40 -5.09
N ARG A 606 -16.53 14.95 -6.27
CA ARG A 606 -17.96 14.95 -6.62
C ARG A 606 -18.83 14.21 -5.60
N LYS A 607 -18.31 13.13 -4.99
CA LYS A 607 -19.04 12.40 -3.95
C LYS A 607 -19.08 13.13 -2.62
N CYS A 608 -18.04 13.87 -2.26
CA CYS A 608 -18.07 14.81 -1.15
C CYS A 608 -19.10 15.91 -1.40
N ASP A 609 -19.14 16.51 -2.60
CA ASP A 609 -20.12 17.54 -2.97
C ASP A 609 -21.58 17.00 -2.87
N GLU A 610 -21.85 15.80 -3.40
CA GLU A 610 -23.15 15.11 -3.31
C GLU A 610 -23.59 14.85 -1.85
N LEU A 611 -22.65 14.44 -0.99
CA LEU A 611 -22.91 14.18 0.42
C LEU A 611 -23.09 15.48 1.21
N GLN A 612 -22.33 16.52 0.89
CA GLN A 612 -22.42 17.82 1.55
C GLN A 612 -23.73 18.55 1.18
N ALA A 613 -24.19 18.46 -0.07
CA ALA A 613 -25.52 18.94 -0.46
C ALA A 613 -26.63 18.24 0.35
N ARG A 614 -26.59 16.91 0.47
CA ARG A 614 -27.56 16.16 1.29
C ARG A 614 -27.49 16.48 2.79
N LEU A 615 -26.32 16.84 3.32
CA LEU A 615 -26.21 17.31 4.70
C LEU A 615 -26.92 18.65 4.86
N CYS A 616 -26.72 19.62 3.95
CA CYS A 616 -27.47 20.88 3.96
C CYS A 616 -29.00 20.66 3.86
N ASP A 617 -29.46 19.77 2.98
CA ASP A 617 -30.89 19.42 2.86
C ASP A 617 -31.45 18.88 4.19
N LEU A 618 -30.73 17.94 4.83
CA LEU A 618 -31.12 17.36 6.12
C LEU A 618 -31.03 18.36 7.28
N GLU A 619 -30.10 19.31 7.25
CA GLU A 619 -29.98 20.37 8.25
C GLU A 619 -31.13 21.37 8.15
N THR A 620 -31.50 21.82 6.93
CA THR A 620 -32.67 22.71 6.76
C THR A 620 -33.99 22.03 7.15
N GLU A 621 -34.16 20.74 6.82
CA GLU A 621 -35.34 19.96 7.25
C GLU A 621 -35.37 19.77 8.78
N ARG A 622 -34.21 19.53 9.41
CA ARG A 622 -34.07 19.49 10.87
C ARG A 622 -34.47 20.83 11.51
N GLU A 623 -34.02 21.95 10.97
CA GLU A 623 -34.39 23.29 11.48
C GLU A 623 -35.88 23.58 11.31
N ARG A 624 -36.47 23.16 10.17
CA ARG A 624 -37.92 23.25 9.91
C ARG A 624 -38.71 22.45 10.95
N LEU A 625 -38.32 21.21 11.22
CA LEU A 625 -38.97 20.32 12.20
C LEU A 625 -38.79 20.80 13.64
N VAL A 626 -37.61 21.30 14.01
CA VAL A 626 -37.35 21.92 15.33
C VAL A 626 -38.22 23.17 15.53
N SER A 627 -38.37 24.00 14.48
CA SER A 627 -39.24 25.19 14.51
C SER A 627 -40.72 24.83 14.64
N GLN A 628 -41.19 23.80 13.94
CA GLN A 628 -42.55 23.27 14.12
C GLN A 628 -42.76 22.72 15.53
N LEU A 629 -41.82 21.93 16.07
CA LEU A 629 -41.89 21.42 17.43
C LEU A 629 -41.91 22.54 18.48
N ALA A 630 -41.18 23.64 18.26
CA ALA A 630 -41.23 24.83 19.10
C ALA A 630 -42.61 25.50 19.05
N ALA A 631 -43.22 25.63 17.87
CA ALA A 631 -44.57 26.17 17.70
C ALA A 631 -45.64 25.29 18.38
N TYR A 632 -45.56 23.96 18.25
CA TYR A 632 -46.45 23.03 18.97
C TYR A 632 -46.26 23.13 20.49
N LYS A 633 -45.01 23.20 21.00
CA LYS A 633 -44.72 23.40 22.43
C LYS A 633 -45.17 24.77 22.96
N SER A 634 -45.27 25.79 22.12
CA SER A 634 -45.83 27.10 22.47
C SER A 634 -47.36 27.01 22.57
N ARG A 635 -48.01 26.45 21.54
CA ARG A 635 -49.47 26.25 21.48
C ARG A 635 -49.98 25.37 22.62
N ALA A 636 -49.26 24.31 22.97
CA ALA A 636 -49.59 23.43 24.08
C ALA A 636 -49.51 24.14 25.44
N ARG A 637 -48.50 25.00 25.67
CA ARG A 637 -48.40 25.81 26.90
C ARG A 637 -49.54 26.81 27.01
N SER A 638 -49.82 27.56 25.94
CA SER A 638 -50.96 28.49 25.89
C SER A 638 -52.31 27.80 26.12
N ALA A 639 -52.50 26.57 25.62
CA ALA A 639 -53.71 25.77 25.89
C ALA A 639 -53.82 25.31 27.37
N VAL A 640 -52.70 25.01 28.02
CA VAL A 640 -52.66 24.68 29.47
C VAL A 640 -52.90 25.93 30.32
N GLU A 641 -52.25 27.05 29.99
CA GLU A 641 -52.41 28.36 30.65
C GLU A 641 -53.86 28.83 30.58
N THR A 642 -54.46 28.89 29.39
CA THR A 642 -55.88 29.29 29.22
C THR A 642 -56.87 28.30 29.88
N SER A 643 -56.53 27.01 30.00
CA SER A 643 -57.32 26.05 30.78
C SER A 643 -57.18 26.29 32.30
N HIS A 644 -55.98 26.64 32.78
CA HIS A 644 -55.73 27.01 34.16
C HIS A 644 -56.47 28.30 34.53
N ASP A 645 -56.33 29.37 33.74
CA ASP A 645 -57.03 30.65 33.92
C ASP A 645 -58.55 30.47 33.95
N ARG A 646 -59.07 29.51 33.18
CA ARG A 646 -60.49 29.14 33.24
C ARG A 646 -60.85 28.45 34.55
N ARG A 647 -60.10 27.41 34.96
CA ARG A 647 -60.32 26.73 36.25
C ARG A 647 -60.25 27.69 37.42
N VAL A 648 -59.28 28.60 37.44
CA VAL A 648 -59.12 29.63 38.48
C VAL A 648 -60.34 30.55 38.53
N ARG A 649 -60.84 31.03 37.39
CA ARG A 649 -62.08 31.84 37.35
C ARG A 649 -63.31 31.06 37.78
N ASP A 650 -63.47 29.82 37.32
CA ASP A 650 -64.58 28.94 37.69
C ASP A 650 -64.54 28.61 39.21
N GLU A 651 -63.34 28.49 39.80
CA GLU A 651 -63.12 28.27 41.24
C GLU A 651 -63.41 29.52 42.10
N HIS A 652 -63.03 30.72 41.64
CA HIS A 652 -63.43 31.97 42.28
C HIS A 652 -64.96 32.14 42.24
N ALA A 653 -65.59 31.86 41.10
CA ALA A 653 -67.05 31.91 40.96
C ALA A 653 -67.75 30.89 41.88
N MET A 654 -67.26 29.65 41.96
CA MET A 654 -67.77 28.64 42.90
C MET A 654 -67.60 29.07 44.36
N SER A 655 -66.48 29.71 44.72
CA SER A 655 -66.24 30.16 46.10
C SER A 655 -67.18 31.31 46.48
N HIS A 656 -67.34 32.33 45.63
CA HIS A 656 -68.34 33.37 45.81
C HIS A 656 -69.78 32.82 45.92
N LEU A 657 -70.14 31.83 45.10
CA LEU A 657 -71.46 31.17 45.19
C LEU A 657 -71.64 30.35 46.48
N ARG A 658 -70.57 29.76 47.04
CA ARG A 658 -70.60 29.10 48.36
C ARG A 658 -70.74 30.10 49.50
N GLU A 659 -70.06 31.24 49.41
CA GLU A 659 -70.17 32.34 50.38
C GLU A 659 -71.58 32.94 50.38
N GLU A 660 -72.14 33.23 49.22
CA GLU A 660 -73.54 33.67 49.08
C GLU A 660 -74.54 32.63 49.58
N LEU A 661 -74.35 31.34 49.27
CA LEU A 661 -75.21 30.27 49.78
C LEU A 661 -75.10 30.13 51.31
N SER A 662 -73.92 30.36 51.89
CA SER A 662 -73.71 30.42 53.34
C SER A 662 -74.41 31.63 53.98
N ARG A 663 -74.29 32.81 53.34
CA ARG A 663 -74.97 34.05 53.74
C ARG A 663 -76.49 33.89 53.74
N LEU A 664 -77.04 33.32 52.67
CA LEU A 664 -78.47 33.00 52.54
C LEU A 664 -78.92 31.97 53.58
N LYS A 665 -78.10 30.95 53.90
CA LYS A 665 -78.38 30.01 54.99
C LYS A 665 -78.44 30.69 56.36
N SER A 666 -77.53 31.63 56.66
CA SER A 666 -77.58 32.42 57.89
C SER A 666 -78.87 33.24 57.95
N GLN A 667 -79.18 34.00 56.90
CA GLN A 667 -80.39 34.82 56.82
C GLN A 667 -81.68 33.97 56.94
N LEU A 668 -81.69 32.75 56.39
CA LEU A 668 -82.79 31.80 56.54
C LEU A 668 -82.90 31.26 57.98
N ALA A 669 -81.78 31.00 58.65
CA ALA A 669 -81.77 30.61 60.05
C ALA A 669 -82.26 31.76 60.97
N ASP A 670 -81.79 32.99 60.73
CA ASP A 670 -82.18 34.20 61.48
C ASP A 670 -83.69 34.49 61.31
N THR A 671 -84.21 34.41 60.08
CA THR A 671 -85.64 34.61 59.80
C THR A 671 -86.50 33.48 60.37
N ASN A 672 -86.05 32.23 60.32
CA ASN A 672 -86.75 31.11 60.94
C ASN A 672 -86.73 31.17 62.48
N HIS A 673 -85.63 31.64 63.07
CA HIS A 673 -85.54 31.90 64.51
C HIS A 673 -86.50 33.02 64.93
N ARG A 674 -86.55 34.12 64.18
CA ARG A 674 -87.53 35.21 64.38
C ARG A 674 -88.97 34.74 64.20
N LEU A 675 -89.25 33.86 63.23
CA LEU A 675 -90.57 33.24 63.05
C LEU A 675 -90.93 32.35 64.24
N SER A 676 -89.98 31.58 64.76
CA SER A 676 -90.15 30.75 65.97
C SER A 676 -90.46 31.62 67.20
N GLN A 677 -89.75 32.74 67.38
CA GLN A 677 -90.06 33.72 68.43
C GLN A 677 -91.48 34.29 68.28
N LEU A 678 -91.90 34.63 67.06
CA LEU A 678 -93.26 35.11 66.78
C LEU A 678 -94.34 34.05 67.03
N GLN A 679 -94.06 32.77 66.76
CA GLN A 679 -94.97 31.66 67.11
C GLN A 679 -95.08 31.46 68.63
N VAL A 680 -93.96 31.55 69.38
CA VAL A 680 -93.96 31.51 70.85
C VAL A 680 -94.72 32.71 71.44
N PHE A 681 -94.57 33.89 70.85
CA PHE A 681 -95.33 35.09 71.20
C PHE A 681 -96.83 34.91 70.92
N ARG A 682 -97.21 34.49 69.70
CA ARG A 682 -98.62 34.17 69.35
C ARG A 682 -99.22 33.15 70.32
N SER A 683 -98.50 32.07 70.63
CA SER A 683 -98.95 31.04 71.58
C SER A 683 -99.12 31.58 73.00
N SER A 684 -98.25 32.51 73.42
CA SER A 684 -98.34 33.17 74.73
C SER A 684 -99.55 34.12 74.78
N VAL A 685 -99.76 34.93 73.74
CA VAL A 685 -100.92 35.82 73.60
C VAL A 685 -102.24 35.03 73.51
N ALA A 686 -102.27 33.96 72.72
CA ALA A 686 -103.43 33.08 72.59
C ALA A 686 -103.83 32.45 73.94
N LYS A 687 -102.85 32.02 74.74
CA LYS A 687 -103.08 31.55 76.12
C LYS A 687 -103.64 32.67 77.01
N LEU A 688 -103.03 33.86 76.99
CA LEU A 688 -103.46 35.01 77.79
C LEU A 688 -104.92 35.43 77.49
N LEU A 689 -105.32 35.34 76.22
CA LEU A 689 -106.66 35.68 75.72
C LEU A 689 -107.65 34.50 75.74
N HIS A 690 -107.28 33.34 76.29
CA HIS A 690 -108.10 32.12 76.30
C HIS A 690 -108.63 31.77 74.88
N ALA A 691 -107.74 31.87 73.89
CA ALA A 691 -108.01 31.84 72.46
C ALA A 691 -107.01 30.94 71.72
N SER A 692 -106.72 29.75 72.29
CA SER A 692 -105.75 28.77 71.78
C SER A 692 -105.94 28.41 70.31
N ASP A 693 -107.19 28.17 69.92
CA ASP A 693 -107.57 27.56 68.65
C ASP A 693 -108.12 28.59 67.63
N CYS A 694 -107.91 29.87 67.92
CA CYS A 694 -108.32 31.00 67.09
C CYS A 694 -107.32 31.28 65.94
N THR A 695 -107.79 31.88 64.85
CA THR A 695 -106.91 32.34 63.76
C THR A 695 -106.06 33.52 64.21
N ASP A 696 -104.95 33.82 63.53
CA ASP A 696 -104.11 34.98 63.86
C ASP A 696 -104.91 36.30 63.77
N SER A 697 -105.85 36.41 62.82
CA SER A 697 -106.80 37.52 62.72
C SER A 697 -107.70 37.65 63.96
N ASP A 698 -108.28 36.55 64.45
CA ASP A 698 -109.15 36.57 65.64
C ASP A 698 -108.36 36.90 66.92
N ILE A 699 -107.12 36.36 67.03
CA ILE A 699 -106.22 36.63 68.15
C ILE A 699 -105.81 38.11 68.15
N LEU A 700 -105.46 38.66 66.99
CA LEU A 700 -105.15 40.09 66.83
C LEU A 700 -106.37 40.97 67.13
N GLN A 701 -107.57 40.61 66.67
CA GLN A 701 -108.79 41.39 66.93
C GLN A 701 -109.20 41.35 68.41
N LYS A 702 -109.05 40.20 69.09
CA LYS A 702 -109.23 40.07 70.54
C LYS A 702 -108.18 40.89 71.30
N LEU A 703 -106.90 40.82 70.91
CA LEU A 703 -105.82 41.60 71.51
C LEU A 703 -106.08 43.10 71.34
N GLN A 704 -106.44 43.53 70.13
CA GLN A 704 -106.76 44.93 69.81
C GLN A 704 -107.98 45.42 70.63
N THR A 705 -108.98 44.56 70.85
CA THR A 705 -110.11 44.87 71.73
C THR A 705 -109.64 45.07 73.18
N VAL A 706 -108.85 44.14 73.75
CA VAL A 706 -108.31 44.25 75.11
C VAL A 706 -107.40 45.48 75.27
N CYS A 707 -106.52 45.74 74.31
CA CYS A 707 -105.68 46.93 74.29
C CYS A 707 -106.52 48.22 74.22
N SER A 708 -107.60 48.25 73.43
CA SER A 708 -108.51 49.40 73.33
C SER A 708 -109.25 49.64 74.64
N SER A 709 -109.74 48.58 75.30
CA SER A 709 -110.35 48.65 76.64
C SER A 709 -109.36 49.15 77.69
N HIS A 710 -108.10 48.70 77.65
CA HIS A 710 -107.05 49.17 78.57
C HIS A 710 -106.66 50.63 78.31
N HIS A 711 -106.64 51.09 77.05
CA HIS A 711 -106.50 52.51 76.72
C HIS A 711 -107.70 53.31 77.29
N GLY A 712 -108.91 52.76 77.21
CA GLY A 712 -110.13 53.29 77.85
C GLY A 712 -110.10 53.39 79.39
N HIS A 713 -109.09 52.82 80.07
CA HIS A 713 -108.88 53.01 81.52
C HIS A 713 -107.59 53.76 81.88
N HIS A 714 -106.65 53.95 80.95
CA HIS A 714 -105.46 54.78 81.19
C HIS A 714 -105.51 56.19 80.57
N HIS A 715 -106.43 56.48 79.65
CA HIS A 715 -106.46 57.77 78.95
C HIS A 715 -106.79 59.03 79.78
N HIS A 716 -107.03 58.92 81.09
CA HIS A 716 -107.33 60.09 81.93
C HIS A 716 -106.11 60.81 82.56
N HIS A 717 -104.91 60.21 82.52
CA HIS A 717 -103.65 60.89 82.87
C HIS A 717 -102.60 60.73 81.77
N HIS A 718 -101.78 61.78 81.58
CA HIS A 718 -100.73 61.91 80.55
C HIS A 718 -101.19 61.78 79.09
N ARG A 719 -102.04 62.74 78.71
CA ARG A 719 -102.03 63.33 77.37
C ARG A 719 -100.72 64.13 77.17
N HIS A 720 -100.24 64.22 75.92
CA HIS A 720 -99.11 65.02 75.38
C HIS A 720 -97.72 64.35 75.32
N HIS A 721 -97.05 64.67 74.20
CA HIS A 721 -95.75 64.17 73.70
C HIS A 721 -95.75 62.68 73.29
N SER A 722 -95.29 62.29 72.10
CA SER A 722 -94.77 63.07 70.96
C SER A 722 -95.05 62.37 69.62
N ALA A 723 -95.12 63.15 68.53
CA ALA A 723 -95.39 62.64 67.19
C ALA A 723 -94.10 62.32 66.39
N SER A 724 -94.31 61.75 65.20
CA SER A 724 -93.37 61.59 64.08
C SER A 724 -92.44 60.37 64.09
N ASN A 725 -92.20 59.90 62.86
CA ASN A 725 -91.23 58.89 62.42
C ASN A 725 -91.61 57.42 62.78
N LEU A 726 -91.50 56.43 61.90
CA LEU A 726 -90.98 56.44 60.51
C LEU A 726 -92.05 55.98 59.51
N SER A 727 -92.19 56.75 58.42
CA SER A 727 -92.50 56.20 57.10
C SER A 727 -91.22 56.24 56.27
N ARG A 728 -90.79 55.09 55.73
CA ARG A 728 -89.90 54.87 54.57
C ARG A 728 -89.20 53.50 54.66
N ARG A 729 -89.32 52.74 53.56
CA ARG A 729 -88.37 51.77 52.94
C ARG A 729 -89.07 50.49 52.48
N TYR A 730 -89.77 50.62 51.35
CA TYR A 730 -89.84 49.59 50.33
C TYR A 730 -89.52 50.29 49.01
N ASP A 731 -88.23 50.36 48.67
CA ASP A 731 -87.75 50.87 47.38
C ASP A 731 -87.52 49.70 46.43
N SER A 732 -87.77 49.92 45.15
CA SER A 732 -87.64 48.93 44.09
C SER A 732 -86.24 48.95 43.46
N SER A 733 -85.72 47.78 43.08
CA SER A 733 -84.60 47.68 42.15
C SER A 733 -84.57 46.35 41.39
N SER A 734 -85.60 46.10 40.58
CA SER A 734 -85.45 45.24 39.39
C SER A 734 -85.08 46.11 38.19
N PRO A 735 -84.12 45.69 37.35
CA PRO A 735 -84.06 46.08 35.96
C PRO A 735 -84.30 44.87 35.05
N LEU A 736 -85.42 44.90 34.30
CA LEU A 736 -85.51 44.17 33.03
C LEU A 736 -84.86 45.04 31.94
N GLY A 737 -84.11 44.41 31.03
CA GLY A 737 -83.35 45.10 29.99
C GLY A 737 -83.18 44.24 28.75
N THR A 738 -84.28 43.97 28.05
CA THR A 738 -84.29 43.30 26.74
C THR A 738 -83.70 44.20 25.65
N GLY A 739 -82.88 43.64 24.75
CA GLY A 739 -82.36 44.34 23.57
C GLY A 739 -81.63 43.37 22.64
N ASP A 740 -82.17 43.19 21.44
CA ASP A 740 -81.77 42.13 20.50
C ASP A 740 -80.59 42.46 19.58
N LEU A 741 -80.19 41.42 18.83
CA LEU A 741 -79.16 41.37 17.81
C LEU A 741 -79.11 42.59 16.87
N HIS A 742 -77.89 42.90 16.39
CA HIS A 742 -77.73 43.04 14.94
C HIS A 742 -76.42 42.42 14.45
N VAL A 743 -76.52 41.61 13.39
CA VAL A 743 -75.36 41.11 12.63
C VAL A 743 -75.10 42.07 11.47
N SER A 744 -73.84 42.42 11.19
CA SER A 744 -73.46 42.86 9.85
C SER A 744 -72.00 42.54 9.55
N ARG A 745 -71.74 42.17 8.29
CA ARG A 745 -70.42 42.31 7.66
C ARG A 745 -70.17 43.79 7.35
N TYR A 746 -68.91 44.18 7.16
CA TYR A 746 -68.41 44.49 5.82
C TYR A 746 -66.87 44.43 5.78
N ASP A 747 -66.32 44.54 4.57
CA ASP A 747 -64.99 44.09 4.19
C ASP A 747 -63.86 45.14 4.28
N ASP A 748 -62.64 44.60 4.15
CA ASP A 748 -61.43 45.12 3.49
C ASP A 748 -61.24 46.64 3.26
N MET A 749 -60.04 47.12 3.63
CA MET A 749 -59.32 48.15 2.88
C MET A 749 -57.82 47.84 2.83
N THR A 750 -57.30 47.71 1.61
CA THR A 750 -55.87 47.59 1.30
C THR A 750 -55.26 48.96 0.91
N THR A 751 -54.01 48.94 0.42
CA THR A 751 -53.21 50.06 -0.13
C THR A 751 -52.49 50.95 0.90
N GLY A 752 -51.34 51.51 0.49
CA GLY A 752 -50.44 52.27 1.37
C GLY A 752 -48.94 52.20 1.04
N GLY A 753 -48.55 51.74 -0.16
CA GLY A 753 -47.15 51.72 -0.58
C GLY A 753 -46.66 53.10 -1.05
N SER A 754 -45.48 53.53 -0.61
CA SER A 754 -44.77 54.70 -1.14
C SER A 754 -43.27 54.52 -1.00
N GLY A 755 -42.54 54.63 -2.11
CA GLY A 755 -41.08 54.57 -2.15
C GLY A 755 -40.47 55.95 -2.39
N GLY A 756 -39.24 56.16 -1.91
CA GLY A 756 -38.44 57.35 -2.17
C GLY A 756 -36.98 57.07 -1.85
N GLY A 757 -36.10 57.15 -2.85
CA GLY A 757 -34.68 56.81 -2.72
C GLY A 757 -33.77 58.03 -2.56
N GLY A 758 -32.60 57.82 -1.96
CA GLY A 758 -31.49 58.77 -1.90
C GLY A 758 -30.21 57.99 -1.60
N GLY A 759 -29.17 58.15 -2.41
CA GLY A 759 -28.00 57.26 -2.42
C GLY A 759 -26.71 57.84 -1.82
N GLY A 760 -25.72 56.96 -1.66
CA GLY A 760 -24.35 57.28 -1.21
C GLY A 760 -24.03 56.75 0.20
N GLY A 761 -22.84 56.21 0.47
CA GLY A 761 -21.74 55.91 -0.45
C GLY A 761 -20.43 55.61 0.29
N GLY A 762 -19.85 54.41 0.08
CA GLY A 762 -18.64 53.93 0.78
C GLY A 762 -18.91 53.43 2.20
N GLY A 763 -18.10 52.53 2.79
CA GLY A 763 -16.95 51.81 2.24
C GLY A 763 -15.76 51.79 3.21
N GLY A 764 -15.53 50.68 3.93
CA GLY A 764 -14.38 50.56 4.82
C GLY A 764 -14.27 49.26 5.63
N GLY A 765 -13.15 48.54 5.42
CA GLY A 765 -12.41 47.78 6.43
C GLY A 765 -13.12 46.74 7.29
N VAL A 766 -13.04 45.46 6.89
CA VAL A 766 -13.20 44.33 7.83
C VAL A 766 -11.92 44.18 8.64
N GLY A 767 -12.02 44.07 9.97
CA GLY A 767 -10.87 44.03 10.89
C GLY A 767 -11.07 43.09 12.07
N SER A 768 -11.15 41.78 11.81
CA SER A 768 -11.34 40.77 12.85
C SER A 768 -10.06 40.49 13.64
N GLY A 769 -10.00 40.94 14.90
CA GLY A 769 -8.95 40.58 15.85
C GLY A 769 -9.57 40.09 17.17
N VAL A 770 -9.47 38.80 17.45
CA VAL A 770 -9.91 38.19 18.73
C VAL A 770 -8.79 37.34 19.29
N GLY A 771 -8.40 37.63 20.53
CA GLY A 771 -7.38 36.90 21.28
C GLY A 771 -7.62 37.03 22.77
N GLY A 772 -7.27 35.99 23.54
CA GLY A 772 -7.75 35.79 24.91
C GLY A 772 -9.09 35.02 24.90
N GLY A 773 -9.29 33.93 25.62
CA GLY A 773 -8.44 33.30 26.65
C GLY A 773 -9.00 33.56 28.05
N SER A 774 -9.54 32.51 28.67
CA SER A 774 -10.03 32.53 30.05
C SER A 774 -9.69 31.21 30.74
N GLN A 775 -9.39 31.27 32.03
CA GLN A 775 -8.87 30.14 32.81
C GLN A 775 -9.95 29.52 33.70
N SER A 776 -9.70 28.28 34.12
CA SER A 776 -10.54 27.54 35.08
C SER A 776 -10.20 27.89 36.53
N ILE A 777 -11.23 28.01 37.37
CA ILE A 777 -11.33 27.78 38.83
C ILE A 777 -12.78 28.19 39.22
N GLY A 778 -13.56 27.49 40.03
CA GLY A 778 -13.38 26.18 40.66
C GLY A 778 -13.92 26.17 42.10
N CYS A 779 -15.00 25.43 42.40
CA CYS A 779 -15.45 25.16 43.78
C CYS A 779 -16.41 23.96 43.92
N ARG A 780 -16.46 23.38 45.13
CA ARG A 780 -17.20 22.18 45.63
C ARG A 780 -17.10 22.19 47.18
N PRO A 781 -17.70 21.27 47.98
CA PRO A 781 -18.76 20.28 47.74
C PRO A 781 -19.89 20.35 48.84
N LEU A 782 -20.75 19.31 48.93
CA LEU A 782 -21.36 18.64 50.12
C LEU A 782 -22.69 17.95 49.70
N SER A 783 -23.31 16.97 50.39
CA SER A 783 -22.85 15.72 51.04
C SER A 783 -24.05 15.03 51.76
N SER A 784 -24.47 13.81 51.38
CA SER A 784 -25.12 12.82 52.29
C SER A 784 -25.45 11.47 51.61
N SER A 785 -25.58 10.40 52.42
CA SER A 785 -26.02 9.02 52.08
C SER A 785 -27.09 8.58 53.14
N PRO A 786 -27.69 7.35 53.24
CA PRO A 786 -26.99 6.04 53.33
C PRO A 786 -27.68 4.73 52.85
N VAL A 787 -26.84 3.78 52.37
CA VAL A 787 -26.73 2.33 52.65
C VAL A 787 -27.94 1.49 53.18
N HIS A 788 -28.25 0.39 52.47
CA HIS A 788 -28.61 -0.96 53.00
C HIS A 788 -28.60 -2.04 51.86
N ASN A 789 -28.61 -3.38 52.02
CA ASN A 789 -27.98 -4.37 52.96
C ASN A 789 -28.33 -5.83 52.47
N ARG A 790 -27.66 -6.90 52.98
CA ARG A 790 -27.86 -8.37 52.74
C ARG A 790 -27.52 -8.92 51.35
N ARG A 791 -27.16 -10.21 51.17
CA ARG A 791 -26.38 -11.20 51.98
C ARG A 791 -26.05 -12.41 51.09
N TYR A 792 -24.87 -13.02 51.25
CA TYR A 792 -24.57 -14.37 50.72
C TYR A 792 -25.18 -15.46 51.63
N ILE A 793 -25.61 -16.58 51.05
CA ILE A 793 -25.78 -17.89 51.70
C ILE A 793 -25.26 -18.95 50.72
N ASP A 794 -24.61 -19.98 51.26
CA ASP A 794 -24.09 -21.15 50.55
C ASP A 794 -24.86 -22.41 51.02
N SER A 795 -25.19 -23.29 50.07
CA SER A 795 -25.77 -24.63 50.31
C SER A 795 -25.89 -25.41 48.99
N GLY A 796 -25.19 -26.54 48.88
CA GLY A 796 -25.43 -27.56 47.84
C GLY A 796 -26.31 -28.71 48.32
N PHE A 797 -25.99 -29.92 47.86
CA PHE A 797 -26.47 -31.27 48.23
C PHE A 797 -27.59 -31.92 47.38
N ASN A 798 -27.36 -33.20 47.06
CA ASN A 798 -28.12 -34.19 46.26
C ASN A 798 -28.43 -33.83 44.79
N ASP A 799 -28.26 -34.71 43.79
CA ASP A 799 -28.37 -36.17 43.64
C ASP A 799 -29.81 -36.71 43.55
N HIS A 800 -30.21 -37.16 42.34
CA HIS A 800 -30.75 -38.50 42.14
C HIS A 800 -30.77 -38.94 40.66
N ASP A 801 -30.93 -40.26 40.47
CA ASP A 801 -30.70 -41.03 39.25
C ASP A 801 -31.91 -41.18 38.31
N HIS A 802 -31.64 -41.95 37.24
CA HIS A 802 -32.52 -42.64 36.28
C HIS A 802 -32.83 -41.86 34.99
N HIS A 803 -32.50 -42.35 33.79
CA HIS A 803 -32.79 -43.65 33.11
C HIS A 803 -34.19 -43.74 32.51
N PHE A 804 -34.26 -44.54 31.43
CA PHE A 804 -35.29 -44.62 30.38
C PHE A 804 -35.27 -43.48 29.35
N ASP A 805 -35.43 -43.74 28.05
CA ASP A 805 -34.87 -44.78 27.16
C ASP A 805 -35.31 -44.40 25.72
N ASP A 806 -34.81 -45.13 24.72
CA ASP A 806 -35.34 -45.30 23.35
C ASP A 806 -36.43 -44.33 22.82
N ASP A 807 -36.13 -43.73 21.66
CA ASP A 807 -37.03 -43.95 20.51
C ASP A 807 -36.23 -44.14 19.21
N PHE A 808 -36.79 -44.89 18.26
CA PHE A 808 -36.02 -45.78 17.38
C PHE A 808 -36.14 -45.41 15.89
N ASP A 809 -35.09 -44.83 15.29
CA ASP A 809 -35.11 -44.43 13.87
C ASP A 809 -34.97 -45.60 12.89
N PHE A 810 -36.12 -46.11 12.43
CA PHE A 810 -36.21 -47.28 11.55
C PHE A 810 -36.44 -46.88 10.08
N HIS A 811 -35.38 -46.39 9.40
CA HIS A 811 -35.48 -46.00 7.99
C HIS A 811 -34.75 -46.95 7.01
N LYS A 812 -35.51 -47.87 6.38
CA LYS A 812 -35.01 -48.69 5.28
C LYS A 812 -36.12 -49.25 4.36
N LYS A 813 -36.11 -48.80 3.10
CA LYS A 813 -36.80 -49.38 1.93
C LYS A 813 -38.32 -49.62 2.04
N TYR A 814 -39.08 -48.84 1.27
CA TYR A 814 -39.52 -49.33 -0.04
C TYR A 814 -39.41 -48.22 -1.10
#